data_AF-A0A4P5W3M9-F1
#
_entry.id   AF-A0A4P5W3M9-F1
#
_cell.length_a   1.000
_cell.length_b   1.000
_cell.length_c   1.000
_cell.angle_alpha   90.00
_cell.angle_beta   90.00
_cell.angle_gamma   90.00
#
_symmetry.space_group_name_H-M   'P 1'
#
loop_
_entity.id
_entity.type
_entity.pdbx_description
1 polymer ?
#
loop_
_entity_poly.entity_id
_entity_poly.type
_entity_poly.pdbx_seq_one_letter_code
_entity_poly.pdbx_strand_id
1 'polypeptide(L)'
;MGLRIENYSRTDLGRIALPGHAVAALFWVLPLGRWQPGELDKWWAHFTEGAGVCNRLGLLLVRGQGDRSRVRTRDTVDLAPALTDPQGGRLSELVPELSDEPDTDPEAPAVLVLSGAYPQPGWGVLIDAGGHTLGVHELEDILNEALGRCCRDEDLAPILSTQECFRSRGSAAMAKPEPPARPKELDDARASLDVLDALLRAVASDDSSEMKSAFDRVVGQYRPGGLDPGLKELRVSVSIGGEVARRLAASETALSALISLLANGGAAEAARAGLPPRDAEFLKRLEPLREHWPAMETRGMTAWFNSVFRPRLLERLHAVFAGDVDAADRRHGALAGEFANREGRHQNEHNAWRRTMRQTDAAYHASLPAACLAQWSLGPGFLVALEAVARGRRRIARSVAWDPARMIGWKLHVALPGLQPAALLVAANSVPGVDVSQVGLAPPSGEFNGSIFADYAYFVAMTAPRMTPWEATKRLFGELLSTGQLLGLVEQQAGEAPALANLTKDQLAGELLARWGYTERLANPPRPLAGCIVRAADGSSTLAKSQGEARISLESFLKDLVRIGFSTLGWSDLDAEEKVSVHCHAFKRSRRGSWSAEMESLTAGSALVLLPSVLALAFPQSVLETQELCKVAAALVAALNPGVHDPPRPQPTTEECSLQGQAIVKILGAAAAIVGEMPWHLRPSQVFGSGPAIATGHAWSHSHVEERVIRVLLWSGDGSVADVLVWNKTRGNPVMTEAIVLASPRRPRR
;
A
#
# COMPACT_ATOMS: atom_id res chain seq x y z
N MET A 1 -25.73 -6.61 9.46
CA MET A 1 -24.46 -6.05 10.01
C MET A 1 -23.27 -6.80 9.41
N GLY A 2 -23.11 -6.83 8.09
CA GLY A 2 -22.03 -7.58 7.42
C GLY A 2 -20.79 -6.73 7.12
N LEU A 3 -19.65 -7.37 6.88
CA LEU A 3 -18.42 -6.73 6.41
C LEU A 3 -18.46 -6.65 4.88
N ARG A 4 -18.31 -5.44 4.33
CA ARG A 4 -18.16 -5.25 2.88
C ARG A 4 -16.69 -5.05 2.53
N ILE A 5 -16.17 -5.89 1.63
CA ILE A 5 -14.82 -5.74 1.11
C ILE A 5 -14.94 -5.00 -0.23
N GLU A 6 -14.47 -3.74 -0.24
CA GLU A 6 -14.48 -2.88 -1.43
C GLU A 6 -13.06 -2.63 -1.97
N ASN A 7 -12.04 -2.70 -1.11
CA ASN A 7 -10.66 -2.31 -1.45
C ASN A 7 -9.63 -3.18 -0.73
N TYR A 8 -8.45 -3.36 -1.35
CA TYR A 8 -7.27 -4.01 -0.76
C TYR A 8 -6.12 -2.99 -0.68
N SER A 9 -5.15 -3.18 0.22
CA SER A 9 -4.00 -2.25 0.24
C SER A 9 -3.10 -2.50 -0.98
N ARG A 10 -2.44 -1.46 -1.51
CA ARG A 10 -1.50 -1.63 -2.63
C ARG A 10 -0.35 -2.57 -2.27
N THR A 11 0.05 -2.59 -1.00
CA THR A 11 1.04 -3.53 -0.46
C THR A 11 0.53 -4.97 -0.51
N ASP A 12 -0.74 -5.21 -0.15
CA ASP A 12 -1.37 -6.53 -0.22
C ASP A 12 -1.51 -7.02 -1.66
N LEU A 13 -1.85 -6.12 -2.59
CA LEU A 13 -1.89 -6.42 -4.02
C LEU A 13 -0.48 -6.62 -4.60
N GLY A 14 0.51 -5.87 -4.11
CA GLY A 14 1.92 -6.01 -4.46
C GLY A 14 2.51 -7.38 -4.08
N ARG A 15 1.95 -8.05 -3.06
CA ARG A 15 2.31 -9.44 -2.69
C ARG A 15 1.94 -10.44 -3.78
N ILE A 16 0.88 -10.19 -4.53
CA ILE A 16 0.45 -11.03 -5.66
C ILE A 16 1.35 -10.78 -6.89
N ALA A 17 1.89 -9.57 -7.01
CA ALA A 17 2.57 -9.08 -8.21
C ALA A 17 4.10 -9.20 -8.19
N LEU A 18 4.75 -9.61 -7.10
CA LEU A 18 6.22 -9.66 -7.00
C LEU A 18 6.72 -11.02 -6.48
N PRO A 19 7.50 -11.78 -7.27
CA PRO A 19 8.16 -12.99 -6.80
C PRO A 19 9.03 -12.69 -5.57
N GLY A 20 8.98 -13.57 -4.57
CA GLY A 20 9.84 -13.46 -3.38
C GLY A 20 9.27 -12.65 -2.21
N HIS A 21 8.24 -11.82 -2.44
CA HIS A 21 7.58 -11.04 -1.38
C HIS A 21 6.48 -11.81 -0.64
N ALA A 22 5.94 -12.86 -1.25
CA ALA A 22 4.94 -13.75 -0.67
C ALA A 22 5.36 -15.22 -0.85
N VAL A 23 4.72 -16.09 -0.07
CA VAL A 23 4.80 -17.54 -0.24
C VAL A 23 4.38 -17.90 -1.67
N ALA A 24 5.13 -18.77 -2.34
CA ALA A 24 4.72 -19.29 -3.65
C ALA A 24 3.38 -20.03 -3.52
N ALA A 25 2.36 -19.55 -4.23
CA ALA A 25 1.03 -20.16 -4.25
C ALA A 25 0.60 -20.40 -5.70
N LEU A 26 -0.14 -21.46 -5.99
CA LEU A 26 -0.70 -21.70 -7.32
C LEU A 26 -1.86 -20.74 -7.61
N PHE A 27 -2.62 -20.32 -6.59
CA PHE A 27 -3.72 -19.39 -6.74
C PHE A 27 -3.93 -18.50 -5.52
N TRP A 28 -4.59 -17.37 -5.73
CA TRP A 28 -5.02 -16.45 -4.69
C TRP A 28 -6.53 -16.38 -4.66
N VAL A 29 -7.10 -16.30 -3.46
CA VAL A 29 -8.54 -16.19 -3.24
C VAL A 29 -8.83 -14.82 -2.63
N LEU A 30 -9.67 -14.04 -3.32
CA LEU A 30 -10.04 -12.69 -2.92
C LEU A 30 -11.56 -12.65 -2.67
N PRO A 31 -12.02 -12.61 -1.41
CA PRO A 31 -13.43 -12.44 -1.09
C PRO A 31 -13.90 -11.03 -1.46
N LEU A 32 -15.05 -10.95 -2.14
CA LEU A 32 -15.69 -9.73 -2.64
C LEU A 32 -17.14 -9.63 -2.14
N GLY A 33 -17.73 -8.43 -2.18
CA GLY A 33 -19.14 -8.23 -1.80
C GLY A 33 -19.35 -8.13 -0.28
N ARG A 34 -20.59 -8.39 0.18
CA ARG A 34 -20.93 -8.39 1.62
C ARG A 34 -20.91 -9.78 2.21
N TRP A 35 -20.14 -9.94 3.28
CA TRP A 35 -20.01 -11.17 4.04
C TRP A 35 -20.65 -11.04 5.41
N GLN A 36 -21.23 -12.12 5.94
CA GLN A 36 -21.76 -12.11 7.30
C GLN A 36 -20.61 -12.06 8.33
N PRO A 37 -20.86 -11.50 9.53
CA PRO A 37 -19.87 -11.53 10.61
C PRO A 37 -19.33 -12.94 10.88
N GLY A 38 -18.01 -13.08 10.98
CA GLY A 38 -17.35 -14.34 11.28
C GLY A 38 -17.22 -15.32 10.10
N GLU A 39 -17.85 -15.07 8.93
CA GLU A 39 -17.63 -15.93 7.76
C GLU A 39 -16.21 -15.81 7.24
N LEU A 40 -15.70 -14.58 7.08
CA LEU A 40 -14.33 -14.35 6.63
C LEU A 40 -13.28 -14.91 7.62
N ASP A 41 -13.59 -14.93 8.92
CA ASP A 41 -12.71 -15.52 9.93
C ASP A 41 -12.64 -17.05 9.78
N LYS A 42 -13.78 -17.70 9.48
CA LYS A 42 -13.82 -19.14 9.17
C LYS A 42 -13.02 -19.45 7.92
N TRP A 43 -13.15 -18.61 6.89
CA TRP A 43 -12.40 -18.75 5.64
C TRP A 43 -10.90 -18.54 5.89
N TRP A 44 -10.53 -17.52 6.65
CA TRP A 44 -9.14 -17.27 7.04
C TRP A 44 -8.55 -18.46 7.80
N ALA A 45 -9.22 -18.93 8.86
CA ALA A 45 -8.77 -20.10 9.61
C ALA A 45 -8.64 -21.33 8.70
N HIS A 46 -9.58 -21.55 7.79
CA HIS A 46 -9.51 -22.66 6.85
C HIS A 46 -8.28 -22.58 5.92
N PHE A 47 -8.04 -21.42 5.29
CA PHE A 47 -6.93 -21.23 4.35
C PHE A 47 -5.56 -21.04 5.02
N THR A 48 -5.49 -20.73 6.32
CA THR A 48 -4.21 -20.49 7.03
C THR A 48 -3.87 -21.53 8.07
N GLU A 49 -4.85 -22.13 8.74
CA GLU A 49 -4.66 -23.11 9.83
C GLU A 49 -5.02 -24.54 9.40
N GLY A 50 -5.81 -24.72 8.33
CA GLY A 50 -6.26 -26.04 7.85
C GLY A 50 -5.17 -26.88 7.17
N ALA A 51 -5.25 -28.21 7.25
CA ALA A 51 -4.33 -29.13 6.56
C ALA A 51 -4.70 -29.42 5.08
N GLY A 52 -5.69 -28.71 4.53
CA GLY A 52 -6.24 -28.94 3.20
C GLY A 52 -5.25 -28.61 2.06
N VAL A 53 -5.52 -29.17 0.88
CA VAL A 53 -4.76 -28.87 -0.35
C VAL A 53 -4.84 -27.38 -0.69
N CYS A 54 -5.99 -26.75 -0.45
CA CYS A 54 -6.18 -25.31 -0.63
C CYS A 54 -5.28 -24.44 0.27
N ASN A 55 -4.94 -24.87 1.49
CA ASN A 55 -3.97 -24.16 2.34
C ASN A 55 -2.54 -24.30 1.77
N ARG A 56 -2.23 -25.47 1.23
CA ARG A 56 -0.90 -25.75 0.67
C ARG A 56 -0.66 -25.13 -0.70
N LEU A 57 -1.69 -24.81 -1.47
CA LEU A 57 -1.54 -24.31 -2.84
C LEU A 57 -2.19 -22.94 -3.06
N GLY A 58 -3.07 -22.52 -2.17
CA GLY A 58 -3.81 -21.27 -2.26
C GLY A 58 -3.49 -20.33 -1.11
N LEU A 59 -3.63 -19.03 -1.35
CA LEU A 59 -3.59 -18.01 -0.30
C LEU A 59 -4.87 -17.19 -0.33
N LEU A 60 -5.51 -17.05 0.83
CA LEU A 60 -6.64 -16.13 0.99
C LEU A 60 -6.10 -14.74 1.34
N LEU A 61 -6.44 -13.75 0.53
CA LEU A 61 -6.17 -12.36 0.86
C LEU A 61 -7.39 -11.76 1.54
N VAL A 62 -7.31 -11.50 2.85
CA VAL A 62 -8.37 -10.80 3.59
C VAL A 62 -7.89 -9.40 3.93
N ARG A 63 -8.77 -8.39 3.77
CA ARG A 63 -8.50 -7.02 4.22
C ARG A 63 -8.05 -7.05 5.68
N GLY A 64 -6.90 -6.42 5.98
CA GLY A 64 -6.42 -6.29 7.35
C GLY A 64 -7.53 -5.73 8.24
N GLN A 65 -8.10 -6.58 9.09
CA GLN A 65 -9.01 -6.11 10.13
C GLN A 65 -8.17 -5.27 11.07
N GLY A 66 -8.40 -3.95 11.02
CA GLY A 66 -7.95 -3.06 12.07
C GLY A 66 -8.42 -3.61 13.41
N ASP A 67 -7.48 -3.66 14.35
CA ASP A 67 -7.69 -3.87 15.78
C ASP A 67 -7.94 -5.32 16.27
N ARG A 68 -6.87 -6.11 16.30
CA ARG A 68 -6.77 -7.35 17.10
C ARG A 68 -6.24 -7.07 18.52
N SER A 69 -6.69 -6.02 19.19
CA SER A 69 -6.39 -5.79 20.61
C SER A 69 -7.22 -6.71 21.53
N ARG A 70 -7.15 -8.05 21.38
CA ARG A 70 -7.59 -8.99 22.45
C ARG A 70 -7.20 -10.47 22.36
N VAL A 71 -6.18 -10.86 21.59
CA VAL A 71 -5.55 -12.20 21.77
C VAL A 71 -4.08 -12.01 22.12
N ARG A 72 -3.82 -12.00 23.43
CA ARG A 72 -2.47 -12.03 24.02
C ARG A 72 -1.86 -13.40 23.74
N THR A 73 -0.86 -13.46 22.86
CA THR A 73 0.51 -13.94 23.15
C THR A 73 1.38 -13.85 21.89
N ARG A 74 2.39 -12.98 21.98
CA ARG A 74 3.70 -12.91 21.31
C ARG A 74 3.84 -13.22 19.81
N ASP A 75 4.43 -12.21 19.16
CA ASP A 75 5.17 -12.20 17.90
C ASP A 75 4.37 -12.14 16.60
N THR A 76 3.76 -10.98 16.38
CA THR A 76 3.37 -10.51 15.05
C THR A 76 4.28 -9.37 14.62
N VAL A 77 4.91 -9.53 13.45
CA VAL A 77 5.51 -8.42 12.69
C VAL A 77 4.51 -7.28 12.64
N ASP A 78 4.94 -6.12 13.14
CA ASP A 78 4.11 -4.93 13.25
C ASP A 78 3.76 -4.40 11.85
N LEU A 79 2.53 -4.71 11.40
CA LEU A 79 1.94 -4.21 10.15
C LEU A 79 1.22 -2.86 10.36
N ALA A 80 1.45 -2.16 11.48
CA ALA A 80 0.94 -0.81 11.71
C ALA A 80 1.23 0.21 10.58
N PRO A 81 2.32 0.13 9.79
CA PRO A 81 2.50 1.04 8.66
C PRO A 81 1.45 0.88 7.55
N ALA A 82 0.77 -0.28 7.46
CA ALA A 82 -0.28 -0.54 6.46
C ALA A 82 -1.66 0.02 6.86
N LEU A 83 -1.84 0.38 8.14
CA LEU A 83 -3.11 0.91 8.67
C LEU A 83 -3.21 2.44 8.55
N THR A 84 -2.11 3.13 8.25
CA THR A 84 -2.07 4.58 8.01
C THR A 84 -1.81 4.97 6.56
N ASP A 85 -1.68 3.99 5.64
CA ASP A 85 -1.39 4.31 4.25
C ASP A 85 -2.65 4.77 3.50
N PRO A 86 -2.75 6.05 3.09
CA PRO A 86 -3.85 6.56 2.27
C PRO A 86 -3.82 6.00 0.84
N GLN A 87 -2.83 5.18 0.48
CA GLN A 87 -2.54 4.65 -0.86
C GLN A 87 -3.12 3.25 -1.14
N GLY A 88 -4.23 2.85 -0.51
CA GLY A 88 -4.91 1.60 -0.86
C GLY A 88 -5.28 1.53 -2.35
N GLY A 89 -4.95 0.42 -3.04
CA GLY A 89 -5.29 0.22 -4.45
C GLY A 89 -6.72 -0.31 -4.57
N ARG A 90 -7.54 0.28 -5.44
CA ARG A 90 -8.92 -0.20 -5.61
C ARG A 90 -8.91 -1.51 -6.37
N LEU A 91 -9.80 -2.44 -6.03
CA LEU A 91 -9.93 -3.68 -6.81
C LEU A 91 -10.30 -3.37 -8.27
N SER A 92 -11.05 -2.28 -8.50
CA SER A 92 -11.35 -1.75 -9.83
C SER A 92 -10.11 -1.31 -10.64
N GLU A 93 -8.97 -1.05 -9.99
CA GLU A 93 -7.69 -0.76 -10.68
C GLU A 93 -6.98 -2.03 -11.15
N LEU A 94 -7.23 -3.17 -10.51
CA LEU A 94 -6.78 -4.49 -10.97
C LEU A 94 -7.80 -5.15 -11.90
N VAL A 95 -9.06 -4.77 -11.75
CA VAL A 95 -10.20 -5.46 -12.33
C VAL A 95 -11.27 -4.43 -12.75
N PRO A 96 -11.10 -3.75 -13.89
CA PRO A 96 -12.01 -2.69 -14.35
C PRO A 96 -13.44 -3.18 -14.59
N GLU A 97 -13.61 -4.47 -14.93
CA GLU A 97 -14.91 -5.06 -15.27
C GLU A 97 -15.88 -5.11 -14.08
N LEU A 98 -15.38 -5.11 -12.83
CA LEU A 98 -16.23 -5.16 -11.63
C LEU A 98 -16.91 -3.83 -11.29
N SER A 99 -16.50 -2.70 -11.90
CA SER A 99 -17.14 -1.40 -11.66
C SER A 99 -18.33 -1.09 -12.58
N ASP A 100 -18.45 -1.76 -13.74
CA ASP A 100 -19.33 -1.33 -14.83
C ASP A 100 -20.46 -2.33 -15.17
N GLU A 101 -20.52 -3.52 -14.56
CA GLU A 101 -21.57 -4.49 -14.86
C GLU A 101 -22.84 -4.36 -13.96
N PRO A 102 -24.04 -4.21 -14.56
CA PRO A 102 -25.30 -4.02 -13.83
C PRO A 102 -25.92 -5.29 -13.21
N ASP A 103 -25.37 -6.49 -13.48
CA ASP A 103 -26.03 -7.77 -13.16
C ASP A 103 -25.39 -8.60 -12.03
N THR A 104 -24.21 -8.23 -11.52
CA THR A 104 -23.79 -8.74 -10.21
C THR A 104 -24.41 -7.84 -9.16
N ASP A 105 -25.28 -8.39 -8.31
CA ASP A 105 -25.71 -7.67 -7.11
C ASP A 105 -24.42 -7.32 -6.33
N PRO A 106 -24.01 -6.04 -6.28
CA PRO A 106 -22.76 -5.65 -5.63
C PRO A 106 -22.82 -5.88 -4.10
N GLU A 107 -23.96 -6.34 -3.60
CA GLU A 107 -24.15 -6.81 -2.23
C GLU A 107 -23.92 -8.32 -2.04
N ALA A 108 -23.99 -9.16 -3.07
CA ALA A 108 -23.84 -10.61 -2.91
C ALA A 108 -22.38 -11.02 -2.60
N PRO A 109 -22.15 -12.01 -1.71
CA PRO A 109 -20.82 -12.54 -1.48
C PRO A 109 -20.32 -13.25 -2.73
N ALA A 110 -19.12 -12.90 -3.17
CA ALA A 110 -18.46 -13.52 -4.31
C ALA A 110 -16.98 -13.73 -4.01
N VAL A 111 -16.34 -14.58 -4.79
CA VAL A 111 -14.91 -14.86 -4.64
C VAL A 111 -14.23 -14.72 -5.99
N LEU A 112 -13.21 -13.87 -6.05
CA LEU A 112 -12.33 -13.77 -7.19
C LEU A 112 -11.10 -14.64 -6.94
N VAL A 113 -10.90 -15.64 -7.80
CA VAL A 113 -9.72 -16.49 -7.77
C VAL A 113 -8.74 -16.03 -8.84
N LEU A 114 -7.52 -15.67 -8.43
CA LEU A 114 -6.44 -15.28 -9.32
C LEU A 114 -5.43 -16.42 -9.41
N SER A 115 -4.72 -16.49 -10.53
CA SER A 115 -3.53 -17.35 -10.63
C SER A 115 -2.44 -16.83 -9.68
N GLY A 116 -1.54 -17.70 -9.23
CA GLY A 116 -0.30 -17.30 -8.57
C GLY A 116 0.87 -17.11 -9.54
N ALA A 117 0.65 -17.27 -10.84
CA ALA A 117 1.64 -17.07 -11.88
C ALA A 117 2.21 -15.65 -11.87
N TYR A 118 3.52 -15.54 -12.09
CA TYR A 118 4.16 -14.28 -12.42
C TYR A 118 4.95 -14.40 -13.74
N PRO A 119 4.70 -13.53 -14.73
CA PRO A 119 3.64 -12.53 -14.75
C PRO A 119 2.24 -13.17 -14.70
N GLN A 120 1.26 -12.42 -14.21
CA GLN A 120 -0.12 -12.88 -14.13
C GLN A 120 -0.70 -13.12 -15.54
N PRO A 121 -1.60 -14.10 -15.71
CA PRO A 121 -2.02 -14.57 -17.02
C PRO A 121 -3.04 -13.63 -17.69
N GLY A 122 -3.49 -12.56 -17.04
CA GLY A 122 -4.35 -11.54 -17.66
C GLY A 122 -5.82 -11.58 -17.21
N TRP A 123 -6.22 -12.58 -16.42
CA TRP A 123 -7.57 -12.69 -15.86
C TRP A 123 -7.63 -13.48 -14.56
N GLY A 124 -8.75 -13.34 -13.87
CA GLY A 124 -9.17 -14.18 -12.75
C GLY A 124 -10.56 -14.78 -12.99
N VAL A 125 -10.99 -15.66 -12.10
CA VAL A 125 -12.31 -16.30 -12.14
C VAL A 125 -13.15 -15.79 -10.98
N LEU A 126 -14.21 -15.06 -11.30
CA LEU A 126 -15.21 -14.65 -10.32
C LEU A 126 -16.25 -15.76 -10.18
N ILE A 127 -16.38 -16.28 -8.96
CA ILE A 127 -17.38 -17.27 -8.58
C ILE A 127 -18.39 -16.55 -7.68
N ASP A 128 -19.58 -16.31 -8.22
CA ASP A 128 -20.70 -15.73 -7.49
C ASP A 128 -21.49 -16.82 -6.76
N ALA A 129 -21.92 -16.51 -5.55
CA ALA A 129 -22.69 -17.37 -4.68
C ALA A 129 -24.18 -17.46 -5.10
N GLY A 130 -24.65 -16.63 -6.04
CA GLY A 130 -25.93 -16.80 -6.73
C GLY A 130 -27.15 -16.70 -5.81
N GLY A 131 -27.13 -15.76 -4.86
CA GLY A 131 -28.20 -15.55 -3.87
C GLY A 131 -28.19 -16.53 -2.68
N HIS A 132 -27.34 -17.54 -2.68
CA HIS A 132 -27.03 -18.40 -1.53
C HIS A 132 -25.63 -18.09 -1.01
N THR A 133 -25.28 -18.44 0.23
CA THR A 133 -23.90 -18.26 0.72
C THR A 133 -22.99 -19.35 0.14
N LEU A 134 -21.92 -18.96 -0.55
CA LEU A 134 -20.87 -19.89 -0.98
C LEU A 134 -20.14 -20.37 0.27
N GLY A 135 -20.25 -21.66 0.58
CA GLY A 135 -19.57 -22.24 1.73
C GLY A 135 -18.07 -22.41 1.48
N VAL A 136 -17.25 -22.28 2.53
CA VAL A 136 -15.79 -22.50 2.42
C VAL A 136 -15.45 -23.90 1.88
N HIS A 137 -16.17 -24.92 2.33
CA HIS A 137 -16.00 -26.30 1.87
C HIS A 137 -16.47 -26.52 0.43
N GLU A 138 -17.51 -25.81 0.00
CA GLU A 138 -17.96 -25.90 -1.38
C GLU A 138 -16.92 -25.29 -2.33
N LEU A 139 -16.35 -24.14 -1.97
CA LEU A 139 -15.23 -23.58 -2.74
C LEU A 139 -14.03 -24.52 -2.70
N GLU A 140 -13.69 -25.09 -1.55
CA GLU A 140 -12.60 -26.07 -1.43
C GLU A 140 -12.80 -27.26 -2.37
N ASP A 141 -14.01 -27.82 -2.45
CA ASP A 141 -14.33 -28.90 -3.38
C ASP A 141 -14.17 -28.48 -4.84
N ILE A 142 -14.63 -27.27 -5.19
CA ILE A 142 -14.48 -26.70 -6.54
C ILE A 142 -12.99 -26.55 -6.89
N LEU A 143 -12.19 -26.02 -5.97
CA LEU A 143 -10.75 -25.82 -6.15
C LEU A 143 -10.02 -27.16 -6.27
N ASN A 144 -10.32 -28.13 -5.40
CA ASN A 144 -9.71 -29.46 -5.42
C ASN A 144 -10.05 -30.22 -6.70
N GLU A 145 -11.30 -30.15 -7.16
CA GLU A 145 -11.72 -30.76 -8.41
C GLU A 145 -11.04 -30.08 -9.61
N ALA A 146 -10.88 -28.75 -9.59
CA ALA A 146 -10.15 -28.02 -10.63
C ALA A 146 -8.67 -28.46 -10.66
N LEU A 147 -8.01 -28.53 -9.51
CA LEU A 147 -6.63 -29.01 -9.38
C LEU A 147 -6.47 -30.44 -9.92
N GLY A 148 -7.38 -31.34 -9.56
CA GLY A 148 -7.34 -32.73 -10.02
C GLY A 148 -7.54 -32.89 -11.54
N ARG A 149 -8.10 -31.88 -12.21
CA ARG A 149 -8.27 -31.88 -13.68
C ARG A 149 -7.05 -31.34 -14.43
N CYS A 150 -6.26 -30.45 -13.83
CA CYS A 150 -5.20 -29.72 -14.53
C CYS A 150 -3.79 -29.96 -14.00
N CYS A 151 -3.61 -30.57 -12.84
CA CYS A 151 -2.31 -30.76 -12.20
C CYS A 151 -2.13 -32.21 -11.73
N ARG A 152 -0.91 -32.73 -11.87
CA ARG A 152 -0.45 -33.92 -11.16
C ARG A 152 0.34 -33.51 -9.92
N ASP A 153 0.47 -34.41 -8.96
CA ASP A 153 1.24 -34.15 -7.73
C ASP A 153 2.70 -33.76 -8.02
N GLU A 154 3.29 -34.34 -9.07
CA GLU A 154 4.65 -34.04 -9.53
C GLU A 154 4.80 -32.59 -10.02
N ASP A 155 3.76 -32.04 -10.65
CA ASP A 155 3.77 -30.67 -11.17
C ASP A 155 3.73 -29.63 -10.03
N LEU A 156 3.12 -30.02 -8.90
CA LEU A 156 2.94 -29.16 -7.72
C LEU A 156 4.15 -29.16 -6.78
N ALA A 157 5.03 -30.16 -6.90
CA ALA A 157 6.20 -30.34 -6.04
C ALA A 157 7.12 -29.10 -5.95
N PRO A 158 7.41 -28.36 -7.04
CA PRO A 158 8.24 -27.16 -6.97
C PRO A 158 7.62 -26.04 -6.11
N ILE A 159 6.30 -25.87 -6.19
CA ILE A 159 5.55 -24.87 -5.41
C ILE A 159 5.63 -25.27 -3.93
N LEU A 160 5.25 -26.52 -3.61
CA LEU A 160 5.23 -27.03 -2.24
C LEU A 160 6.62 -26.98 -1.57
N SER A 161 7.67 -27.38 -2.28
CA SER A 161 9.06 -27.30 -1.82
C SER A 161 9.47 -25.86 -1.49
N THR A 162 9.11 -24.91 -2.35
CA THR A 162 9.41 -23.49 -2.11
C THR A 162 8.64 -22.92 -0.90
N GLN A 163 7.40 -23.37 -0.68
CA GLN A 163 6.67 -23.00 0.54
C GLN A 163 7.33 -23.56 1.80
N GLU A 164 7.83 -24.79 1.76
CA GLU A 164 8.54 -25.39 2.89
C GLU A 164 9.84 -24.65 3.21
N CYS A 165 10.60 -24.26 2.18
CA CYS A 165 11.76 -23.38 2.32
C CYS A 165 11.36 -22.03 2.96
N PHE A 166 10.25 -21.43 2.53
CA PHE A 166 9.76 -20.18 3.10
C PHE A 166 9.34 -20.34 4.57
N ARG A 167 8.61 -21.41 4.93
CA ARG A 167 8.23 -21.71 6.33
C ARG A 167 9.46 -21.95 7.21
N SER A 168 10.46 -22.66 6.69
CA SER A 168 11.74 -22.89 7.36
C SER A 168 12.50 -21.60 7.61
N ARG A 169 12.53 -20.71 6.61
CA ARG A 169 13.08 -19.35 6.72
C ARG A 169 12.36 -18.52 7.78
N GLY A 170 11.03 -18.55 7.80
CA GLY A 170 10.22 -17.88 8.82
C GLY A 170 10.51 -18.41 10.24
N SER A 171 10.56 -19.73 10.38
CA SER A 171 10.88 -20.39 11.66
C SER A 171 12.29 -20.05 12.13
N ALA A 172 13.27 -20.04 11.24
CA ALA A 172 14.63 -19.61 11.53
C ALA A 172 14.68 -18.13 11.96
N ALA A 173 13.92 -17.25 11.30
CA ALA A 173 13.87 -15.84 11.65
C ALA A 173 13.30 -15.60 13.06
N MET A 174 12.27 -16.37 13.44
CA MET A 174 11.64 -16.33 14.76
C MET A 174 12.56 -16.91 15.85
N ALA A 175 13.45 -17.85 15.51
CA ALA A 175 14.42 -18.44 16.43
C ALA A 175 15.66 -17.55 16.69
N LYS A 176 15.56 -16.23 16.44
CA LYS A 176 16.66 -15.29 16.68
C LYS A 176 16.97 -15.23 18.18
N PRO A 177 18.20 -15.51 18.62
CA PRO A 177 18.56 -15.41 20.02
C PRO A 177 18.48 -13.94 20.48
N GLU A 178 17.93 -13.74 21.68
CA GLU A 178 17.88 -12.43 22.31
C GLU A 178 19.21 -12.10 22.99
N PRO A 179 19.66 -10.83 22.94
CA PRO A 179 20.88 -10.43 23.64
C PRO A 179 20.71 -10.63 25.15
N PRO A 180 21.74 -11.14 25.85
CA PRO A 180 21.67 -11.32 27.29
C PRO A 180 21.47 -9.95 27.95
N ALA A 181 20.46 -9.85 28.82
CA ALA A 181 20.27 -8.64 29.61
C ALA A 181 21.51 -8.41 30.49
N ARG A 182 22.02 -7.18 30.45
CA ARG A 182 23.10 -6.76 31.33
C ARG A 182 22.59 -6.82 32.79
N PRO A 183 23.25 -7.57 33.69
CA PRO A 183 22.82 -7.67 35.08
C PRO A 183 22.88 -6.30 35.73
N LYS A 184 21.79 -5.90 36.41
CA LYS A 184 21.77 -4.64 37.17
C LYS A 184 22.86 -4.63 38.24
N GLU A 185 23.17 -5.80 38.80
CA GLU A 185 24.22 -5.97 39.80
C GLU A 185 25.62 -5.63 39.27
N LEU A 186 25.86 -5.77 37.97
CA LEU A 186 27.13 -5.39 37.35
C LEU A 186 27.27 -3.86 37.29
N ASP A 187 26.17 -3.17 36.96
CA ASP A 187 26.13 -1.70 36.92
C ASP A 187 26.20 -1.09 38.32
N ASP A 188 25.51 -1.70 39.29
CA ASP A 188 25.56 -1.30 40.69
C ASP A 188 26.97 -1.52 41.27
N ALA A 189 27.64 -2.63 40.94
CA ALA A 189 29.03 -2.88 41.35
C ALA A 189 30.01 -1.89 40.71
N ARG A 190 29.83 -1.56 39.42
CA ARG A 190 30.65 -0.56 38.73
C ARG A 190 30.46 0.84 39.31
N ALA A 191 29.22 1.24 39.56
CA ALA A 191 28.89 2.51 40.19
C ALA A 191 29.52 2.63 41.59
N SER A 192 29.54 1.53 42.35
CA SER A 192 30.20 1.48 43.66
C SER A 192 31.71 1.70 43.56
N LEU A 193 32.37 1.08 42.57
CA LEU A 193 33.80 1.30 42.29
C LEU A 193 34.09 2.73 41.85
N ASP A 194 33.27 3.30 40.96
CA ASP A 194 33.45 4.67 40.46
C ASP A 194 33.29 5.71 41.59
N VAL A 195 32.38 5.47 42.54
CA VAL A 195 32.18 6.33 43.73
C VAL A 195 33.37 6.23 44.70
N LEU A 196 33.92 5.04 44.92
CA LEU A 196 35.11 4.83 45.75
C LEU A 196 36.36 5.47 45.12
N ASP A 197 36.55 5.30 43.81
CA ASP A 197 37.66 5.90 43.07
C ASP A 197 37.55 7.43 43.00
N ALA A 198 36.34 7.98 42.83
CA ALA A 198 36.10 9.41 42.92
C ALA A 198 36.43 9.97 44.32
N LEU A 199 36.15 9.22 45.39
CA LEU A 199 36.55 9.61 46.75
C LEU A 199 38.07 9.63 46.89
N LEU A 200 38.77 8.59 46.44
CA LEU A 200 40.23 8.51 46.52
C LEU A 200 40.89 9.65 45.71
N ARG A 201 40.39 9.94 44.50
CA ARG A 201 40.86 11.06 43.67
C ARG A 201 40.59 12.42 44.30
N ALA A 202 39.40 12.63 44.86
CA ALA A 202 39.04 13.89 45.52
C ALA A 202 39.82 14.12 46.82
N VAL A 203 40.28 13.07 47.50
CA VAL A 203 41.15 13.20 48.67
C VAL A 203 42.60 13.49 48.26
N ALA A 204 43.01 12.96 47.10
CA ALA A 204 44.28 13.28 46.45
C ALA A 204 44.27 14.65 45.73
N SER A 205 43.11 15.29 45.52
CA SER A 205 42.99 16.64 44.95
C SER A 205 43.05 17.72 46.04
N ASP A 206 43.57 18.90 45.71
CA ASP A 206 43.66 20.04 46.65
C ASP A 206 42.30 20.73 46.87
N ASP A 207 41.23 20.23 46.25
CA ASP A 207 39.89 20.79 46.32
C ASP A 207 39.06 20.17 47.46
N SER A 208 39.05 20.88 48.59
CA SER A 208 38.26 20.53 49.77
C SER A 208 36.75 20.42 49.54
N SER A 209 36.20 21.09 48.51
CA SER A 209 34.78 21.02 48.18
C SER A 209 34.45 19.73 47.42
N GLU A 210 35.36 19.31 46.56
CA GLU A 210 35.29 18.04 45.83
C GLU A 210 35.39 16.84 46.78
N MET A 211 36.31 16.90 47.74
CA MET A 211 36.51 15.87 48.78
C MET A 211 35.25 15.63 49.61
N LYS A 212 34.60 16.72 50.07
CA LYS A 212 33.37 16.63 50.85
C LYS A 212 32.20 16.08 50.03
N SER A 213 32.05 16.55 48.79
CA SER A 213 31.01 16.09 47.86
C SER A 213 31.17 14.60 47.51
N ALA A 214 32.40 14.14 47.28
CA ALA A 214 32.70 12.73 47.04
C ALA A 214 32.38 11.88 48.28
N PHE A 215 32.74 12.34 49.47
CA PHE A 215 32.46 11.63 50.72
C PHE A 215 30.96 11.54 51.03
N ASP A 216 30.21 12.63 50.86
CA ASP A 216 28.76 12.64 51.08
C ASP A 216 28.03 11.72 50.08
N ARG A 217 28.53 11.57 48.85
CA ARG A 217 28.03 10.58 47.87
C ARG A 217 28.26 9.13 48.31
N VAL A 218 29.45 8.81 48.83
CA VAL A 218 29.78 7.48 49.36
C VAL A 218 28.89 7.14 50.56
N VAL A 219 28.73 8.08 51.50
CA VAL A 219 27.88 7.90 52.68
C VAL A 219 26.39 7.79 52.30
N GLY A 220 25.95 8.48 51.25
CA GLY A 220 24.59 8.40 50.74
C GLY A 220 24.25 7.06 50.07
N GLN A 221 25.22 6.44 49.39
CA GLN A 221 25.05 5.13 48.75
C GLN A 221 25.15 3.96 49.74
N TYR A 222 25.99 4.08 50.76
CA TYR A 222 26.14 3.09 51.82
C TYR A 222 25.16 3.35 52.98
N ARG A 223 23.85 2.99 52.88
CA ARG A 223 23.04 2.57 54.06
C ARG A 223 21.60 2.06 53.81
N PRO A 224 21.14 1.09 54.63
CA PRO A 224 20.35 1.44 55.84
C PRO A 224 20.66 0.66 57.16
N GLY A 225 21.80 -0.01 57.33
CA GLY A 225 22.06 -0.88 58.50
C GLY A 225 22.80 -0.31 59.73
N GLY A 226 23.19 0.97 59.73
CA GLY A 226 24.21 1.49 60.66
C GLY A 226 25.56 1.67 59.94
N LEU A 227 26.33 2.67 60.37
CA LEU A 227 27.63 3.04 59.78
C LEU A 227 28.58 2.30 60.71
N ASP A 228 29.43 1.47 60.14
CA ASP A 228 30.59 0.92 60.82
C ASP A 228 31.22 2.03 61.70
N PRO A 229 31.56 1.75 62.98
CA PRO A 229 32.33 2.66 63.82
C PRO A 229 33.49 3.35 63.08
N GLY A 230 34.21 2.62 62.20
CA GLY A 230 35.29 3.17 61.38
C GLY A 230 34.84 4.28 60.42
N LEU A 231 33.66 4.14 59.78
CA LEU A 231 33.10 5.16 58.89
C LEU A 231 32.62 6.42 59.63
N LYS A 232 32.19 6.28 60.89
CA LYS A 232 31.82 7.43 61.73
C LYS A 232 33.04 8.28 62.07
N GLU A 233 34.14 7.64 62.45
CA GLU A 233 35.40 8.33 62.73
C GLU A 233 35.98 8.98 61.45
N LEU A 234 35.91 8.28 60.32
CA LEU A 234 36.36 8.77 59.03
C LEU A 234 35.57 10.01 58.56
N ARG A 235 34.24 10.03 58.78
CA ARG A 235 33.39 11.19 58.50
C ARG A 235 33.80 12.42 59.30
N VAL A 236 34.15 12.20 60.57
CA VAL A 236 34.66 13.27 61.43
C VAL A 236 36.00 13.77 60.91
N SER A 237 36.94 12.86 60.55
CA SER A 237 38.24 13.24 59.99
C SER A 237 38.15 13.98 58.65
N VAL A 238 37.31 13.54 57.70
CA VAL A 238 37.10 14.21 56.40
C VAL A 238 36.41 15.57 56.60
N SER A 239 35.41 15.67 57.48
CA SER A 239 34.76 16.95 57.80
C SER A 239 35.72 17.95 58.43
N ILE A 240 36.62 17.48 59.31
CA ILE A 240 37.66 18.31 59.92
C ILE A 240 38.65 18.76 58.83
N GLY A 241 39.11 17.82 57.99
CA GLY A 241 40.07 18.13 56.93
C GLY A 241 39.56 19.15 55.92
N GLY A 242 38.31 19.01 55.46
CA GLY A 242 37.69 19.95 54.53
C GLY A 242 37.37 21.32 55.13
N GLU A 243 37.17 21.43 56.44
CA GLU A 243 37.01 22.73 57.13
C GLU A 243 38.38 23.40 57.38
N VAL A 244 39.41 22.63 57.73
CA VAL A 244 40.80 23.11 57.84
C VAL A 244 41.29 23.64 56.49
N ALA A 245 41.13 22.87 55.40
CA ALA A 245 41.56 23.29 54.07
C ALA A 245 40.85 24.56 53.57
N ARG A 246 39.53 24.68 53.78
CA ARG A 246 38.78 25.91 53.45
C ARG A 246 39.26 27.13 54.22
N ARG A 247 39.58 26.96 55.51
CA ARG A 247 40.08 28.05 56.34
C ARG A 247 41.54 28.41 56.03
N LEU A 248 42.38 27.44 55.67
CA LEU A 248 43.73 27.68 55.15
C LEU A 248 43.69 28.50 53.84
N ALA A 249 42.80 28.14 52.91
CA ALA A 249 42.62 28.87 51.66
C ALA A 249 42.10 30.31 51.88
N ALA A 250 41.34 30.55 52.95
CA ALA A 250 40.82 31.86 53.30
C ALA A 250 41.85 32.74 54.03
N SER A 251 42.55 32.20 55.04
CA SER A 251 43.63 32.89 55.77
C SER A 251 44.37 31.92 56.71
N GLU A 252 45.62 31.60 56.38
CA GLU A 252 46.50 30.75 57.22
C GLU A 252 46.81 31.39 58.59
N THR A 253 46.93 32.72 58.63
CA THR A 253 47.16 33.50 59.87
C THR A 253 45.97 33.45 60.81
N ALA A 254 44.73 33.58 60.29
CA ALA A 254 43.52 33.49 61.12
C ALA A 254 43.31 32.09 61.70
N LEU A 255 43.61 31.05 60.92
CA LEU A 255 43.52 29.67 61.40
C LEU A 255 44.60 29.39 62.45
N SER A 256 45.85 29.81 62.22
CA SER A 256 46.93 29.65 63.21
C SER A 256 46.59 30.31 64.55
N ALA A 257 46.00 31.51 64.54
CA ALA A 257 45.57 32.21 65.76
C ALA A 257 44.45 31.47 66.51
N LEU A 258 43.45 30.95 65.77
CA LEU A 258 42.37 30.14 66.32
C LEU A 258 42.89 28.89 67.03
N ILE A 259 43.97 28.31 66.51
CA ILE A 259 44.49 27.08 67.08
C ILE A 259 45.48 27.32 68.23
N SER A 260 46.27 28.38 68.20
CA SER A 260 47.04 28.82 69.37
C SER A 260 46.16 29.07 70.60
N LEU A 261 44.91 29.54 70.40
CA LEU A 261 43.90 29.64 71.46
C LEU A 261 43.50 28.26 72.05
N LEU A 262 43.43 27.23 71.21
CA LEU A 262 43.12 25.85 71.62
C LEU A 262 44.28 25.20 72.39
N ALA A 263 45.51 25.41 71.94
CA ALA A 263 46.73 24.82 72.53
C ALA A 263 46.94 25.27 73.98
N ASN A 264 46.62 26.54 74.26
CA ASN A 264 46.88 27.21 75.52
C ASN A 264 45.76 27.06 76.56
N GLY A 265 44.58 26.54 76.20
CA GLY A 265 43.42 26.55 77.12
C GLY A 265 42.30 25.53 76.89
N GLY A 266 42.35 24.75 75.81
CA GLY A 266 41.27 23.82 75.44
C GLY A 266 39.97 24.53 75.04
N ALA A 267 38.97 23.75 74.59
CA ALA A 267 37.70 24.31 74.09
C ALA A 267 36.92 25.17 75.12
N ALA A 268 37.14 24.94 76.42
CA ALA A 268 36.48 25.67 77.50
C ALA A 268 36.96 27.13 77.62
N GLU A 269 38.21 27.41 77.27
CA GLU A 269 38.79 28.76 77.35
C GLU A 269 38.54 29.56 76.06
N ALA A 270 38.50 28.87 74.93
CA ALA A 270 38.04 29.40 73.64
C ALA A 270 36.58 29.90 73.71
N ALA A 271 35.69 29.21 74.43
CA ALA A 271 34.31 29.65 74.66
C ALA A 271 34.22 30.91 75.54
N ARG A 272 35.16 31.12 76.48
CA ARG A 272 35.25 32.34 77.30
C ARG A 272 35.79 33.54 76.51
N ALA A 273 36.58 33.30 75.46
CA ALA A 273 37.12 34.33 74.58
C ALA A 273 36.08 34.93 73.60
N GLY A 274 34.80 34.54 73.67
CA GLY A 274 33.73 35.11 72.86
C GLY A 274 33.77 34.70 71.38
N LEU A 275 34.41 33.57 71.06
CA LEU A 275 34.47 33.08 69.69
C LEU A 275 33.08 32.81 69.11
N PRO A 276 32.88 33.05 67.79
CA PRO A 276 31.66 32.66 67.11
C PRO A 276 31.34 31.18 67.36
N PRO A 277 30.06 30.79 67.55
CA PRO A 277 29.68 29.40 67.87
C PRO A 277 30.23 28.36 66.88
N ARG A 278 30.35 28.73 65.59
CA ARG A 278 30.95 27.88 64.54
C ARG A 278 32.43 27.60 64.78
N ASP A 279 33.18 28.57 65.30
CA ASP A 279 34.61 28.43 65.55
C ASP A 279 34.85 27.61 66.81
N ALA A 280 34.07 27.83 67.87
CA ALA A 280 34.12 27.00 69.07
C ALA A 280 33.79 25.52 68.77
N GLU A 281 32.79 25.26 67.93
CA GLU A 281 32.43 23.91 67.50
C GLU A 281 33.53 23.27 66.63
N PHE A 282 34.15 24.04 65.72
CA PHE A 282 35.27 23.59 64.92
C PHE A 282 36.50 23.24 65.79
N LEU A 283 36.84 24.07 66.77
CA LEU A 283 37.93 23.83 67.71
C LEU A 283 37.69 22.55 68.53
N LYS A 284 36.47 22.36 69.05
CA LYS A 284 36.10 21.13 69.76
C LYS A 284 36.26 19.87 68.90
N ARG A 285 36.02 19.98 67.59
CA ARG A 285 36.24 18.87 66.63
C ARG A 285 37.72 18.61 66.35
N LEU A 286 38.59 19.62 66.48
CA LEU A 286 40.05 19.49 66.31
C LEU A 286 40.76 18.92 67.55
N GLU A 287 40.14 18.97 68.72
CA GLU A 287 40.72 18.56 70.01
C GLU A 287 41.33 17.14 70.03
N PRO A 288 40.76 16.12 69.36
CA PRO A 288 41.39 14.80 69.23
C PRO A 288 42.73 14.78 68.49
N LEU A 289 43.07 15.84 67.74
CA LEU A 289 44.34 15.97 67.00
C LEU A 289 45.42 16.71 67.80
N ARG A 290 45.12 17.11 69.05
CA ARG A 290 46.03 17.89 69.91
C ARG A 290 47.38 17.21 70.15
N GLU A 291 47.43 15.88 70.13
CA GLU A 291 48.68 15.11 70.26
C GLU A 291 49.66 15.32 69.08
N HIS A 292 49.20 15.90 67.97
CA HIS A 292 50.02 16.14 66.78
C HIS A 292 50.42 17.61 66.60
N TRP A 293 50.10 18.45 67.57
CA TRP A 293 50.33 19.89 67.55
C TRP A 293 51.78 20.36 67.50
N PRO A 294 52.72 19.72 68.23
CA PRO A 294 54.12 20.15 68.19
C PRO A 294 54.72 20.07 66.77
N ALA A 295 54.20 19.16 65.93
CA ALA A 295 54.56 19.04 64.53
C ALA A 295 53.86 20.06 63.60
N MET A 296 52.72 20.64 64.02
CA MET A 296 52.05 21.75 63.30
C MET A 296 52.84 23.06 63.46
N GLU A 297 53.20 23.40 64.69
CA GLU A 297 53.85 24.68 65.01
C GLU A 297 55.23 24.82 64.35
N THR A 298 55.94 23.71 64.16
CA THR A 298 57.29 23.69 63.57
C THR A 298 57.33 23.75 62.04
N ARG A 299 56.28 23.33 61.34
CA ARG A 299 56.29 23.20 59.86
C ARG A 299 55.41 24.21 59.14
N GLY A 300 54.53 24.92 59.85
CA GLY A 300 53.47 25.72 59.24
C GLY A 300 52.27 24.84 58.88
N MET A 301 51.07 25.42 58.95
CA MET A 301 49.84 24.63 58.99
C MET A 301 49.48 24.02 57.64
N THR A 302 49.74 24.74 56.55
CA THR A 302 49.61 24.21 55.18
C THR A 302 50.55 23.02 54.96
N ALA A 303 51.80 23.13 55.40
CA ALA A 303 52.78 22.07 55.24
C ALA A 303 52.46 20.85 56.13
N TRP A 304 51.99 21.05 57.37
CA TRP A 304 51.54 19.95 58.23
C TRP A 304 50.30 19.25 57.66
N PHE A 305 49.31 20.00 57.18
CA PHE A 305 48.11 19.42 56.60
C PHE A 305 48.46 18.53 55.41
N ASN A 306 49.32 19.01 54.52
CA ASN A 306 49.74 18.29 53.32
C ASN A 306 50.72 17.14 53.59
N SER A 307 51.62 17.27 54.58
CA SER A 307 52.66 16.26 54.85
C SER A 307 52.35 15.25 55.95
N VAL A 308 51.34 15.52 56.80
CA VAL A 308 51.02 14.68 57.97
C VAL A 308 49.55 14.28 57.99
N PHE A 309 48.63 15.23 57.98
CA PHE A 309 47.21 14.93 58.13
C PHE A 309 46.62 14.24 56.90
N ARG A 310 46.86 14.80 55.72
CA ARG A 310 46.34 14.28 54.47
C ARG A 310 46.90 12.89 54.12
N PRO A 311 48.21 12.61 54.25
CA PRO A 311 48.73 11.25 54.08
C PRO A 311 48.11 10.25 55.06
N ARG A 312 47.91 10.62 56.33
CA ARG A 312 47.25 9.75 57.32
C ARG A 312 45.76 9.55 57.06
N LEU A 313 45.08 10.58 56.56
CA LEU A 313 43.68 10.48 56.15
C LEU A 313 43.56 9.55 54.95
N LEU A 314 44.47 9.66 53.97
CA LEU A 314 44.58 8.73 52.85
C LEU A 314 44.89 7.31 53.33
N GLU A 315 45.87 7.11 54.22
CA GLU A 315 46.17 5.79 54.81
C GLU A 315 44.97 5.19 55.53
N ARG A 316 44.21 5.99 56.28
CA ARG A 316 42.98 5.53 56.96
C ARG A 316 41.85 5.25 55.99
N LEU A 317 41.65 6.08 54.97
CA LEU A 317 40.68 5.84 53.90
C LEU A 317 41.01 4.54 53.17
N HIS A 318 42.28 4.35 52.81
CA HIS A 318 42.78 3.10 52.24
C HIS A 318 42.57 1.93 53.20
N ALA A 319 42.88 2.06 54.50
CA ALA A 319 42.69 0.97 55.45
C ALA A 319 41.22 0.59 55.67
N VAL A 320 40.31 1.57 55.70
CA VAL A 320 38.86 1.34 55.87
C VAL A 320 38.25 0.76 54.61
N PHE A 321 38.62 1.26 53.43
CA PHE A 321 37.99 0.87 52.17
C PHE A 321 38.76 -0.18 51.38
N ALA A 322 40.00 -0.55 51.71
CA ALA A 322 40.77 -1.55 50.93
C ALA A 322 40.03 -2.89 50.85
N GLY A 323 39.46 -3.36 51.95
CA GLY A 323 38.67 -4.59 51.97
C GLY A 323 37.41 -4.51 51.11
N ASP A 324 36.73 -3.36 51.13
CA ASP A 324 35.50 -3.11 50.36
C ASP A 324 35.77 -2.88 48.86
N VAL A 325 36.87 -2.20 48.53
CA VAL A 325 37.36 -2.02 47.16
C VAL A 325 37.75 -3.37 46.57
N ASP A 326 38.55 -4.16 47.29
CA ASP A 326 38.95 -5.50 46.84
C ASP A 326 37.74 -6.45 46.71
N ALA A 327 36.76 -6.34 47.62
CA ALA A 327 35.53 -7.12 47.54
C ALA A 327 34.63 -6.67 46.38
N ALA A 328 34.46 -5.36 46.17
CA ALA A 328 33.69 -4.80 45.07
C ALA A 328 34.34 -5.10 43.72
N ASP A 329 35.66 -5.02 43.62
CA ASP A 329 36.42 -5.31 42.40
C ASP A 329 36.38 -6.81 42.06
N ARG A 330 36.57 -7.71 43.03
CA ARG A 330 36.37 -9.15 42.82
C ARG A 330 34.94 -9.49 42.40
N ARG A 331 33.94 -8.87 43.03
CA ARG A 331 32.52 -9.07 42.70
C ARG A 331 32.21 -8.55 41.30
N HIS A 332 32.69 -7.36 40.95
CA HIS A 332 32.56 -6.79 39.62
C HIS A 332 33.26 -7.67 38.58
N GLY A 333 34.49 -8.13 38.84
CA GLY A 333 35.26 -9.01 37.96
C GLY A 333 34.58 -10.36 37.74
N ALA A 334 34.00 -10.97 38.79
CA ALA A 334 33.22 -12.20 38.67
C ALA A 334 31.95 -12.02 37.83
N LEU A 335 31.16 -10.97 38.11
CA LEU A 335 29.96 -10.63 37.35
C LEU A 335 30.28 -10.28 35.90
N ALA A 336 31.37 -9.54 35.67
CA ALA A 336 31.86 -9.20 34.33
C ALA A 336 32.31 -10.45 33.56
N GLY A 337 33.01 -11.38 34.22
CA GLY A 337 33.41 -12.65 33.62
C GLY A 337 32.22 -13.55 33.28
N GLU A 338 31.22 -13.65 34.16
CA GLU A 338 29.98 -14.37 33.89
C GLU A 338 29.18 -13.73 32.75
N PHE A 339 29.10 -12.40 32.72
CA PHE A 339 28.42 -11.67 31.65
C PHE A 339 29.16 -11.84 30.31
N ALA A 340 30.49 -11.71 30.29
CA ALA A 340 31.31 -11.97 29.10
C ALA A 340 31.14 -13.41 28.59
N ASN A 341 31.02 -14.40 29.49
CA ASN A 341 30.70 -15.79 29.11
C ASN A 341 29.28 -15.94 28.52
N ARG A 342 28.30 -15.18 29.02
CA ARG A 342 26.94 -15.14 28.44
C ARG A 342 26.94 -14.44 27.08
N GLU A 343 27.66 -13.33 26.93
CA GLU A 343 27.84 -12.64 25.65
C GLU A 343 28.54 -13.54 24.62
N GLY A 344 29.59 -14.28 25.03
CA GLY A 344 30.27 -15.25 24.18
C GLY A 344 29.35 -16.38 23.69
N ARG A 345 28.50 -16.93 24.58
CA ARG A 345 27.48 -17.91 24.21
C ARG A 345 26.44 -17.32 23.25
N HIS A 346 25.89 -16.15 23.57
CA HIS A 346 24.95 -15.45 22.70
C HIS A 346 25.56 -15.15 21.33
N GLN A 347 26.83 -14.73 21.25
CA GLN A 347 27.50 -14.47 19.98
C GLN A 347 27.65 -15.75 19.16
N ASN A 348 27.94 -16.89 19.80
CA ASN A 348 28.01 -18.19 19.14
C ASN A 348 26.64 -18.65 18.64
N GLU A 349 25.60 -18.53 19.46
CA GLU A 349 24.20 -18.82 19.10
C GLU A 349 23.73 -17.92 17.96
N HIS A 350 24.00 -16.61 18.03
CA HIS A 350 23.67 -15.66 16.99
C HIS A 350 24.43 -15.93 15.68
N ASN A 351 25.69 -16.36 15.75
CA ASN A 351 26.44 -16.80 14.57
C ASN A 351 25.89 -18.12 13.98
N ALA A 352 25.43 -19.05 14.81
CA ALA A 352 24.75 -20.27 14.37
C ALA A 352 23.39 -19.97 13.72
N TRP A 353 22.61 -19.09 14.34
CA TRP A 353 21.37 -18.56 13.79
C TRP A 353 21.59 -17.87 12.44
N ARG A 354 22.59 -16.98 12.31
CA ARG A 354 22.95 -16.34 11.03
C ARG A 354 23.30 -17.35 9.94
N ARG A 355 24.02 -18.42 10.28
CA ARG A 355 24.33 -19.50 9.33
C ARG A 355 23.07 -20.23 8.87
N THR A 356 22.19 -20.56 9.81
CA THR A 356 20.88 -21.18 9.52
C THR A 356 20.05 -20.28 8.61
N MET A 357 19.93 -18.99 8.95
CA MET A 357 19.21 -18.00 8.13
C MET A 357 19.75 -17.93 6.70
N ARG A 358 21.08 -17.86 6.53
CA ARG A 358 21.70 -17.84 5.20
C ARG A 358 21.44 -19.13 4.41
N GLN A 359 21.44 -20.28 5.08
CA GLN A 359 21.14 -21.57 4.44
C GLN A 359 19.68 -21.65 4.00
N THR A 360 18.73 -21.23 4.85
CA THR A 360 17.31 -21.21 4.51
C THR A 360 16.99 -20.16 3.44
N ASP A 361 17.63 -19.00 3.47
CA ASP A 361 17.51 -17.97 2.44
C ASP A 361 18.03 -18.49 1.10
N ALA A 362 19.21 -19.11 1.08
CA ALA A 362 19.79 -19.70 -0.13
C ALA A 362 18.90 -20.82 -0.70
N ALA A 363 18.38 -21.71 0.15
CA ALA A 363 17.47 -22.78 -0.27
C ALA A 363 16.18 -22.23 -0.88
N TYR A 364 15.58 -21.21 -0.25
CA TYR A 364 14.40 -20.52 -0.77
C TYR A 364 14.66 -19.85 -2.14
N HIS A 365 15.75 -19.11 -2.27
CA HIS A 365 16.11 -18.46 -3.53
C HIS A 365 16.47 -19.46 -4.63
N ALA A 366 17.03 -20.62 -4.28
CA ALA A 366 17.32 -21.69 -5.23
C ALA A 366 16.05 -22.41 -5.72
N SER A 367 15.02 -22.56 -4.88
CA SER A 367 13.77 -23.23 -5.25
C SER A 367 12.80 -22.31 -5.99
N LEU A 368 12.86 -20.99 -5.75
CA LEU A 368 11.92 -20.01 -6.28
C LEU A 368 11.75 -20.04 -7.82
N PRO A 369 12.80 -20.16 -8.66
CA PRO A 369 12.63 -20.22 -10.11
C PRO A 369 11.77 -21.41 -10.57
N ALA A 370 11.94 -22.58 -9.96
CA ALA A 370 11.16 -23.76 -10.28
C ALA A 370 9.68 -23.59 -9.89
N ALA A 371 9.41 -22.96 -8.74
CA ALA A 371 8.05 -22.59 -8.36
C ALA A 371 7.43 -21.59 -9.32
N CYS A 372 8.16 -20.55 -9.75
CA CYS A 372 7.65 -19.57 -10.71
C CYS A 372 7.31 -20.21 -12.07
N LEU A 373 8.14 -21.14 -12.55
CA LEU A 373 7.87 -21.91 -13.78
C LEU A 373 6.64 -22.81 -13.62
N ALA A 374 6.48 -23.48 -12.47
CA ALA A 374 5.30 -24.28 -12.17
C ALA A 374 4.03 -23.40 -12.09
N GLN A 375 4.08 -22.25 -11.41
CA GLN A 375 2.95 -21.32 -11.35
C GLN A 375 2.58 -20.79 -12.74
N TRP A 376 3.56 -20.46 -13.58
CA TRP A 376 3.37 -19.99 -14.94
C TRP A 376 2.70 -21.04 -15.84
N SER A 377 3.16 -22.28 -15.77
CA SER A 377 2.64 -23.39 -16.59
C SER A 377 1.26 -23.88 -16.12
N LEU A 378 1.06 -24.00 -14.80
CA LEU A 378 -0.16 -24.58 -14.24
C LEU A 378 -1.28 -23.55 -14.05
N GLY A 379 -0.94 -22.30 -13.77
CA GLY A 379 -1.89 -21.25 -13.42
C GLY A 379 -3.02 -21.06 -14.45
N PRO A 380 -2.71 -20.84 -15.74
CA PRO A 380 -3.73 -20.73 -16.79
C PRO A 380 -4.65 -21.95 -16.89
N GLY A 381 -4.07 -23.16 -16.87
CA GLY A 381 -4.82 -24.42 -16.91
C GLY A 381 -5.75 -24.58 -15.72
N PHE A 382 -5.27 -24.20 -14.54
CA PHE A 382 -6.05 -24.17 -13.31
C PHE A 382 -7.24 -23.22 -13.40
N LEU A 383 -7.06 -21.99 -13.89
CA LEU A 383 -8.17 -21.04 -14.05
C LEU A 383 -9.24 -21.53 -15.05
N VAL A 384 -8.82 -22.15 -16.16
CA VAL A 384 -9.75 -22.76 -17.13
C VAL A 384 -10.52 -23.93 -16.51
N ALA A 385 -9.83 -24.82 -15.79
CA ALA A 385 -10.46 -25.93 -15.08
C ALA A 385 -11.44 -25.44 -14.00
N LEU A 386 -11.08 -24.39 -13.28
CA LEU A 386 -11.89 -23.76 -12.24
C LEU A 386 -13.21 -23.22 -12.81
N GLU A 387 -13.16 -22.49 -13.93
CA GLU A 387 -14.37 -22.03 -14.62
C GLU A 387 -15.28 -23.19 -15.00
N ALA A 388 -14.72 -24.25 -15.59
CA ALA A 388 -15.49 -25.41 -16.04
C ALA A 388 -16.14 -26.17 -14.87
N VAL A 389 -15.40 -26.39 -13.77
CA VAL A 389 -15.91 -27.06 -12.56
C VAL A 389 -17.01 -26.23 -11.91
N ALA A 390 -16.79 -24.93 -11.72
CA ALA A 390 -17.78 -24.05 -11.10
C ALA A 390 -19.08 -24.00 -11.92
N ARG A 391 -19.00 -23.89 -13.26
CA ARG A 391 -20.17 -23.97 -14.13
C ARG A 391 -20.85 -25.34 -14.07
N GLY A 392 -20.08 -26.43 -14.05
CA GLY A 392 -20.60 -27.80 -13.89
C GLY A 392 -21.40 -27.98 -12.59
N ARG A 393 -21.03 -27.26 -11.54
CA ARG A 393 -21.77 -27.20 -10.26
C ARG A 393 -22.89 -26.15 -10.24
N ARG A 394 -23.27 -25.61 -11.39
CA ARG A 394 -24.32 -24.58 -11.56
C ARG A 394 -24.03 -23.29 -10.80
N ARG A 395 -22.75 -23.00 -10.53
CA ARG A 395 -22.33 -21.70 -10.02
C ARG A 395 -22.09 -20.75 -11.19
N ILE A 396 -22.37 -19.47 -10.94
CA ILE A 396 -22.05 -18.41 -11.90
C ILE A 396 -20.54 -18.19 -11.81
N ALA A 397 -19.82 -18.66 -12.83
CA ALA A 397 -18.39 -18.46 -12.96
C ALA A 397 -18.06 -17.66 -14.21
N ARG A 398 -17.46 -16.48 -14.00
CA ARG A 398 -17.13 -15.51 -15.05
C ARG A 398 -15.63 -15.29 -15.07
N SER A 399 -15.07 -15.21 -16.27
CA SER A 399 -13.71 -14.70 -16.45
C SER A 399 -13.74 -13.21 -16.27
N VAL A 400 -12.76 -12.70 -15.55
CA VAL A 400 -12.64 -11.29 -15.27
C VAL A 400 -11.28 -10.82 -15.72
N ALA A 401 -11.23 -10.12 -16.86
CA ALA A 401 -10.00 -9.83 -17.59
C ALA A 401 -9.50 -8.40 -17.35
N TRP A 402 -8.20 -8.27 -17.14
CA TRP A 402 -7.49 -6.99 -17.17
C TRP A 402 -6.53 -6.88 -18.38
N ASP A 403 -6.20 -8.01 -19.00
CA ASP A 403 -5.62 -8.09 -20.34
C ASP A 403 -6.42 -9.17 -21.12
N PRO A 404 -7.53 -8.77 -21.75
CA PRO A 404 -8.42 -9.72 -22.43
C PRO A 404 -7.71 -10.49 -23.54
N ALA A 405 -6.87 -9.83 -24.36
CA ALA A 405 -6.14 -10.51 -25.44
C ALA A 405 -5.23 -11.62 -24.88
N ARG A 406 -4.50 -11.34 -23.79
CA ARG A 406 -3.65 -12.34 -23.11
C ARG A 406 -4.47 -13.49 -22.54
N MET A 407 -5.60 -13.20 -21.92
CA MET A 407 -6.54 -14.23 -21.45
C MET A 407 -6.95 -15.15 -22.59
N ILE A 408 -7.38 -14.61 -23.74
CA ILE A 408 -7.79 -15.41 -24.91
C ILE A 408 -6.64 -16.31 -25.36
N GLY A 409 -5.42 -15.78 -25.46
CA GLY A 409 -4.26 -16.56 -25.86
C GLY A 409 -3.93 -17.70 -24.89
N TRP A 410 -4.10 -17.50 -23.59
CA TRP A 410 -3.92 -18.57 -22.61
C TRP A 410 -5.03 -19.61 -22.65
N LYS A 411 -6.30 -19.19 -22.81
CA LYS A 411 -7.42 -20.12 -22.99
C LYS A 411 -7.23 -20.98 -24.24
N LEU A 412 -6.71 -20.40 -25.33
CA LEU A 412 -6.29 -21.13 -26.52
C LEU A 412 -5.18 -22.13 -26.24
N HIS A 413 -4.13 -21.71 -25.51
CA HIS A 413 -3.01 -22.58 -25.18
C HIS A 413 -3.48 -23.83 -24.42
N VAL A 414 -4.39 -23.65 -23.45
CA VAL A 414 -4.96 -24.75 -22.67
C VAL A 414 -5.90 -25.62 -23.51
N ALA A 415 -6.75 -25.01 -24.34
CA ALA A 415 -7.74 -25.75 -25.11
C ALA A 415 -7.16 -26.49 -26.33
N LEU A 416 -6.04 -26.00 -26.88
CA LEU A 416 -5.39 -26.52 -28.08
C LEU A 416 -3.88 -26.73 -27.85
N PRO A 417 -3.50 -27.70 -27.00
CA PRO A 417 -2.10 -28.02 -26.76
C PRO A 417 -1.43 -28.45 -28.08
N GLY A 418 -0.36 -27.76 -28.47
CA GLY A 418 0.37 -27.99 -29.72
C GLY A 418 0.20 -26.91 -30.79
N LEU A 419 -0.62 -25.89 -30.53
CA LEU A 419 -0.65 -24.69 -31.36
C LEU A 419 0.75 -24.05 -31.42
N GLN A 420 1.28 -23.85 -32.63
CA GLN A 420 2.64 -23.35 -32.82
C GLN A 420 2.64 -21.81 -32.93
N PRO A 421 3.64 -21.11 -32.35
CA PRO A 421 3.73 -19.65 -32.48
C PRO A 421 3.81 -19.17 -33.94
N ALA A 422 4.38 -19.98 -34.84
CA ALA A 422 4.43 -19.68 -36.27
C ALA A 422 3.02 -19.52 -36.90
N ALA A 423 2.00 -20.18 -36.35
CA ALA A 423 0.62 -20.03 -36.83
C ALA A 423 0.07 -18.62 -36.55
N LEU A 424 0.52 -17.94 -35.48
CA LEU A 424 0.16 -16.54 -35.22
C LEU A 424 0.71 -15.60 -36.28
N LEU A 425 1.93 -15.83 -36.74
CA LEU A 425 2.54 -15.03 -37.80
C LEU A 425 1.76 -15.17 -39.11
N VAL A 426 1.32 -16.38 -39.45
CA VAL A 426 0.47 -16.63 -40.62
C VAL A 426 -0.90 -15.97 -40.45
N ALA A 427 -1.52 -16.11 -39.28
CA ALA A 427 -2.81 -15.49 -38.98
C ALA A 427 -2.73 -13.95 -39.06
N ALA A 428 -1.69 -13.34 -38.50
CA ALA A 428 -1.49 -11.89 -38.52
C ALA A 428 -1.28 -11.34 -39.94
N ASN A 429 -0.48 -12.02 -40.77
CA ASN A 429 -0.29 -11.65 -42.18
C ASN A 429 -1.57 -11.81 -43.02
N SER A 430 -2.53 -12.61 -42.54
CA SER A 430 -3.83 -12.78 -43.21
C SER A 430 -4.82 -11.65 -42.87
N VAL A 431 -4.49 -10.78 -41.90
CA VAL A 431 -5.32 -9.63 -41.55
C VAL A 431 -5.09 -8.49 -42.56
N PRO A 432 -6.13 -7.99 -43.24
CA PRO A 432 -5.99 -6.92 -44.22
C PRO A 432 -5.36 -5.65 -43.64
N GLY A 433 -4.34 -5.12 -44.31
CA GLY A 433 -3.63 -3.91 -43.91
C GLY A 433 -2.49 -4.13 -42.92
N VAL A 434 -2.21 -5.38 -42.53
CA VAL A 434 -1.06 -5.75 -41.70
C VAL A 434 0.05 -6.27 -42.61
N ASP A 435 1.24 -5.70 -42.49
CA ASP A 435 2.46 -6.20 -43.12
C ASP A 435 3.50 -6.52 -42.05
N VAL A 436 3.58 -7.78 -41.64
CA VAL A 436 4.49 -8.21 -40.58
C VAL A 436 5.95 -8.19 -41.05
N SER A 437 6.19 -8.18 -42.37
CA SER A 437 7.54 -8.16 -42.94
C SER A 437 8.28 -6.85 -42.73
N GLN A 438 7.54 -5.74 -42.59
CA GLN A 438 8.12 -4.40 -42.38
C GLN A 438 8.74 -4.20 -41.00
N VAL A 439 8.41 -5.05 -40.04
CA VAL A 439 8.78 -4.85 -38.62
C VAL A 439 9.93 -5.78 -38.20
N GLY A 440 10.36 -6.68 -39.08
CA GLY A 440 11.48 -7.59 -38.79
C GLY A 440 11.22 -8.52 -37.60
N LEU A 441 9.95 -8.75 -37.26
CA LEU A 441 9.57 -9.69 -36.21
C LEU A 441 9.95 -11.11 -36.68
N ALA A 442 11.06 -11.62 -36.13
CA ALA A 442 11.40 -13.03 -36.27
C ALA A 442 10.21 -13.87 -35.75
N PRO A 443 9.94 -15.04 -36.35
CA PRO A 443 8.93 -15.94 -35.80
C PRO A 443 9.25 -16.20 -34.32
N PRO A 444 8.29 -15.98 -33.41
CA PRO A 444 8.54 -16.11 -31.98
C PRO A 444 9.11 -17.50 -31.68
N SER A 445 10.31 -17.53 -31.11
CA SER A 445 10.94 -18.76 -30.65
C SER A 445 10.31 -19.16 -29.31
N GLY A 446 9.88 -20.43 -29.19
CA GLY A 446 9.36 -20.98 -27.95
C GLY A 446 7.98 -21.61 -28.09
N GLU A 447 7.28 -21.76 -26.98
CA GLU A 447 5.92 -22.31 -26.92
C GLU A 447 4.88 -21.21 -27.05
N PHE A 448 3.79 -21.48 -27.78
CA PHE A 448 2.65 -20.57 -27.87
C PHE A 448 2.08 -20.33 -26.46
N ASN A 449 1.81 -19.08 -26.11
CA ASN A 449 1.22 -18.72 -24.83
C ASN A 449 0.39 -17.43 -24.96
N GLY A 450 -0.29 -17.05 -23.88
CA GLY A 450 -1.13 -15.86 -23.87
C GLY A 450 -0.38 -14.56 -24.11
N SER A 451 0.86 -14.43 -23.63
CA SER A 451 1.66 -13.22 -23.85
C SER A 451 2.00 -13.05 -25.33
N ILE A 452 2.47 -14.10 -26.01
CA ILE A 452 2.78 -14.04 -27.44
C ILE A 452 1.52 -13.71 -28.23
N PHE A 453 0.39 -14.32 -27.92
CA PHE A 453 -0.88 -14.01 -28.59
C PHE A 453 -1.29 -12.54 -28.41
N ALA A 454 -1.19 -12.02 -27.18
CA ALA A 454 -1.53 -10.63 -26.87
C ALA A 454 -0.63 -9.65 -27.64
N ASP A 455 0.68 -9.91 -27.69
CA ASP A 455 1.63 -9.08 -28.44
C ASP A 455 1.23 -8.99 -29.92
N TYR A 456 0.83 -10.11 -30.52
CA TYR A 456 0.32 -10.14 -31.90
C TYR A 456 -1.02 -9.42 -32.05
N ALA A 457 -1.94 -9.56 -31.11
CA ALA A 457 -3.22 -8.85 -31.13
C ALA A 457 -3.03 -7.33 -31.06
N TYR A 458 -2.18 -6.85 -30.17
CA TYR A 458 -1.85 -5.44 -30.08
C TYR A 458 -1.06 -4.96 -31.30
N PHE A 459 -0.14 -5.77 -31.82
CA PHE A 459 0.57 -5.47 -33.06
C PHE A 459 -0.39 -5.27 -34.24
N VAL A 460 -1.32 -6.19 -34.45
CA VAL A 460 -2.34 -6.10 -35.50
C VAL A 460 -3.21 -4.86 -35.30
N ALA A 461 -3.65 -4.58 -34.07
CA ALA A 461 -4.43 -3.38 -33.77
C ALA A 461 -3.66 -2.08 -34.07
N MET A 462 -2.35 -2.05 -33.82
CA MET A 462 -1.51 -0.88 -34.08
C MET A 462 -1.17 -0.67 -35.56
N THR A 463 -1.11 -1.75 -36.34
CA THR A 463 -0.70 -1.71 -37.75
C THR A 463 -1.87 -1.61 -38.72
N ALA A 464 -3.00 -2.25 -38.42
CA ALA A 464 -4.18 -2.19 -39.25
C ALA A 464 -4.95 -0.86 -39.04
N PRO A 465 -5.26 -0.10 -40.11
CA PRO A 465 -6.00 1.15 -39.97
C PRO A 465 -7.38 0.94 -39.31
N ARG A 466 -7.66 1.72 -38.26
CA ARG A 466 -8.97 1.74 -37.56
C ARG A 466 -9.38 0.43 -36.90
N MET A 467 -8.44 -0.48 -36.62
CA MET A 467 -8.74 -1.74 -35.96
C MET A 467 -8.58 -1.62 -34.44
N THR A 468 -9.61 -1.97 -33.68
CA THR A 468 -9.50 -2.00 -32.22
C THR A 468 -8.75 -3.26 -31.73
N PRO A 469 -8.20 -3.29 -30.51
CA PRO A 469 -7.64 -4.51 -29.92
C PRO A 469 -8.60 -5.71 -29.91
N TRP A 470 -9.90 -5.46 -29.75
CA TRP A 470 -10.91 -6.52 -29.80
C TRP A 470 -11.12 -7.03 -31.22
N GLU A 471 -11.22 -6.15 -32.22
CA GLU A 471 -11.34 -6.57 -33.62
C GLU A 471 -10.08 -7.31 -34.08
N ALA A 472 -8.90 -6.84 -33.69
CA ALA A 472 -7.63 -7.50 -33.95
C ALA A 472 -7.58 -8.89 -33.32
N THR A 473 -7.96 -9.00 -32.04
CA THR A 473 -8.06 -10.28 -31.34
C THR A 473 -9.05 -11.22 -32.02
N LYS A 474 -10.25 -10.74 -32.34
CA LYS A 474 -11.30 -11.52 -33.02
C LYS A 474 -10.84 -12.03 -34.38
N ARG A 475 -10.17 -11.19 -35.17
CA ARG A 475 -9.65 -11.58 -36.49
C ARG A 475 -8.51 -12.55 -36.38
N LEU A 476 -7.52 -12.30 -35.52
CA LEU A 476 -6.43 -13.25 -35.27
C LEU A 476 -6.98 -14.59 -34.79
N PHE A 477 -7.89 -14.56 -33.82
CA PHE A 477 -8.55 -15.74 -33.27
C PHE A 477 -9.31 -16.52 -34.35
N GLY A 478 -10.05 -15.81 -35.20
CA GLY A 478 -10.70 -16.37 -36.37
C GLY A 478 -9.69 -17.00 -37.31
N GLU A 479 -8.66 -16.29 -37.76
CA GLU A 479 -7.68 -16.82 -38.71
C GLU A 479 -6.85 -17.99 -38.18
N LEU A 480 -6.56 -18.00 -36.88
CA LEU A 480 -5.79 -19.05 -36.23
C LEU A 480 -6.54 -20.38 -36.15
N LEU A 481 -7.88 -20.35 -36.12
CA LEU A 481 -8.72 -21.53 -35.93
C LEU A 481 -9.54 -21.87 -37.17
N SER A 482 -9.71 -23.16 -37.45
CA SER A 482 -10.72 -23.61 -38.41
C SER A 482 -12.13 -23.44 -37.85
N THR A 483 -13.13 -23.33 -38.73
CA THR A 483 -14.55 -23.26 -38.32
C THR A 483 -14.96 -24.44 -37.43
N GLY A 484 -14.45 -25.65 -37.71
CA GLY A 484 -14.72 -26.83 -36.89
C GLY A 484 -14.13 -26.75 -35.48
N GLN A 485 -12.93 -26.18 -35.35
CA GLN A 485 -12.32 -25.93 -34.03
C GLN A 485 -13.10 -24.87 -33.24
N LEU A 486 -13.52 -23.78 -33.88
CA LEU A 486 -14.35 -22.76 -33.25
C LEU A 486 -15.67 -23.35 -32.74
N LEU A 487 -16.37 -24.14 -33.57
CA LEU A 487 -17.59 -24.83 -33.18
C LEU A 487 -17.36 -25.78 -31.99
N GLY A 488 -16.32 -26.61 -32.03
CA GLY A 488 -15.99 -27.52 -30.94
C GLY A 488 -15.73 -26.79 -29.61
N LEU A 489 -15.02 -25.66 -29.65
CA LEU A 489 -14.77 -24.83 -28.45
C LEU A 489 -16.06 -24.18 -27.93
N VAL A 490 -16.93 -23.71 -28.82
CA VAL A 490 -18.23 -23.12 -28.48
C VAL A 490 -19.15 -24.16 -27.84
N GLU A 491 -19.19 -25.38 -28.38
CA GLU A 491 -19.97 -26.51 -27.85
C GLU A 491 -19.51 -26.92 -26.45
N GLN A 492 -18.19 -26.98 -26.24
CA GLN A 492 -17.60 -27.24 -24.92
C GLN A 492 -18.01 -26.21 -23.85
N GLN A 493 -18.38 -24.99 -24.25
CA GLN A 493 -18.75 -23.91 -23.33
C GLN A 493 -20.27 -23.79 -23.08
N ALA A 494 -21.14 -24.11 -24.05
CA ALA A 494 -22.60 -23.90 -23.92
C ALA A 494 -23.45 -25.15 -23.70
N GLY A 495 -22.98 -26.35 -24.03
CA GLY A 495 -23.83 -27.54 -23.98
C GLY A 495 -25.02 -27.55 -24.96
N GLU A 496 -25.23 -26.50 -25.76
CA GLU A 496 -26.29 -26.39 -26.78
C GLU A 496 -25.69 -26.08 -28.16
N ALA A 497 -25.62 -27.10 -29.02
CA ALA A 497 -25.03 -27.05 -30.36
C ALA A 497 -25.94 -26.53 -31.51
N PRO A 498 -27.27 -26.73 -31.55
CA PRO A 498 -28.02 -26.64 -32.81
C PRO A 498 -28.26 -25.20 -33.32
N ALA A 499 -28.27 -24.19 -32.45
CA ALA A 499 -28.46 -22.79 -32.87
C ALA A 499 -27.20 -22.14 -33.48
N LEU A 500 -26.02 -22.74 -33.24
CA LEU A 500 -24.72 -22.12 -33.52
C LEU A 500 -24.09 -22.60 -34.85
N ALA A 501 -24.59 -23.71 -35.41
CA ALA A 501 -24.10 -24.29 -36.67
C ALA A 501 -24.28 -23.38 -37.90
N ASN A 502 -25.19 -22.40 -37.84
CA ASN A 502 -25.47 -21.46 -38.93
C ASN A 502 -24.63 -20.17 -38.87
N LEU A 503 -23.81 -20.00 -37.84
CA LEU A 503 -22.99 -18.80 -37.68
C LEU A 503 -21.78 -18.82 -38.62
N THR A 504 -21.42 -17.66 -39.14
CA THR A 504 -20.17 -17.50 -39.91
C THR A 504 -18.95 -17.66 -38.99
N LYS A 505 -17.78 -17.93 -39.57
CA LYS A 505 -16.51 -18.03 -38.83
C LYS A 505 -16.25 -16.82 -37.94
N ASP A 506 -16.51 -15.62 -38.46
CA ASP A 506 -16.37 -14.35 -37.74
C ASP A 506 -17.39 -14.22 -36.59
N GLN A 507 -18.64 -14.64 -36.81
CA GLN A 507 -19.67 -14.67 -35.76
C GLN A 507 -19.34 -15.68 -34.66
N LEU A 508 -18.85 -16.86 -35.02
CA LEU A 508 -18.40 -17.89 -34.06
C LEU A 508 -17.23 -17.38 -33.20
N ALA A 509 -16.27 -16.68 -33.81
CA ALA A 509 -15.18 -16.04 -33.09
C ALA A 509 -15.71 -15.00 -32.09
N GLY A 510 -16.61 -14.10 -32.53
CA GLY A 510 -17.22 -13.09 -31.65
C GLY A 510 -18.00 -13.68 -30.48
N GLU A 511 -18.82 -14.72 -30.74
CA GLU A 511 -19.60 -15.42 -29.72
C GLU A 511 -18.70 -16.11 -28.68
N LEU A 512 -17.63 -16.78 -29.13
CA LEU A 512 -16.70 -17.46 -28.22
C LEU A 512 -15.90 -16.46 -27.37
N LEU A 513 -15.47 -15.34 -27.97
CA LEU A 513 -14.83 -14.25 -27.21
C LEU A 513 -15.76 -13.70 -26.13
N ALA A 514 -17.02 -13.44 -26.46
CA ALA A 514 -18.01 -12.94 -25.51
C ALA A 514 -18.22 -13.93 -24.35
N ARG A 515 -18.31 -15.24 -24.64
CA ARG A 515 -18.44 -16.29 -23.61
C ARG A 515 -17.22 -16.43 -22.72
N TRP A 516 -16.04 -16.13 -23.26
CA TRP A 516 -14.81 -16.07 -22.48
C TRP A 516 -14.64 -14.75 -21.73
N GLY A 517 -15.61 -13.84 -21.79
CA GLY A 517 -15.61 -12.56 -21.07
C GLY A 517 -15.10 -11.39 -21.91
N TYR A 518 -14.62 -11.60 -23.14
CA TYR A 518 -14.12 -10.52 -23.99
C TYR A 518 -15.18 -9.98 -24.96
N THR A 519 -16.01 -9.06 -24.48
CA THR A 519 -17.08 -8.43 -25.27
C THR A 519 -16.61 -7.16 -26.00
N GLU A 520 -17.26 -6.84 -27.13
CA GLU A 520 -16.97 -5.63 -27.93
C GLU A 520 -17.15 -4.33 -27.11
N ARG A 521 -18.03 -4.36 -26.10
CA ARG A 521 -18.24 -3.23 -25.16
C ARG A 521 -16.98 -2.85 -24.38
N LEU A 522 -16.10 -3.81 -24.08
CA LEU A 522 -14.83 -3.55 -23.40
C LEU A 522 -13.81 -2.82 -24.29
N ALA A 523 -14.04 -2.77 -25.60
CA ALA A 523 -13.15 -2.11 -26.57
C ALA A 523 -13.73 -0.82 -27.18
N ASN A 524 -15.04 -0.61 -27.10
CA ASN A 524 -15.67 0.59 -27.61
C ASN A 524 -15.84 1.63 -26.47
N PRO A 525 -15.12 2.79 -26.50
CA PRO A 525 -15.47 3.91 -25.63
C PRO A 525 -16.95 4.29 -25.77
N PRO A 526 -17.57 4.91 -24.75
CA PRO A 526 -18.82 5.62 -24.97
C PRO A 526 -18.65 6.55 -26.18
N ARG A 527 -19.47 6.34 -27.20
CA ARG A 527 -19.32 7.04 -28.48
C ARG A 527 -19.74 8.51 -28.30
N PRO A 528 -19.06 9.46 -28.96
CA PRO A 528 -19.34 10.88 -28.85
C PRO A 528 -20.79 11.21 -29.27
N LEU A 529 -21.35 12.27 -28.68
CA LEU A 529 -22.74 12.67 -28.93
C LEU A 529 -22.93 13.10 -30.40
N ALA A 530 -21.95 13.76 -31.00
CA ALA A 530 -21.92 14.04 -32.43
C ALA A 530 -21.95 12.77 -33.29
N GLY A 531 -21.43 11.65 -32.78
CA GLY A 531 -21.49 10.36 -33.46
C GLY A 531 -22.86 9.69 -33.40
N CYS A 532 -23.87 10.30 -32.78
CA CYS A 532 -25.25 9.80 -32.77
C CYS A 532 -26.10 10.36 -33.91
N ILE A 533 -25.58 11.31 -34.70
CA ILE A 533 -26.29 11.92 -35.81
C ILE A 533 -25.62 11.60 -37.15
N VAL A 534 -26.45 11.48 -38.20
CA VAL A 534 -26.00 11.45 -39.60
C VAL A 534 -26.63 12.63 -40.32
N ARG A 535 -25.84 13.32 -41.14
CA ARG A 535 -26.33 14.39 -42.02
C ARG A 535 -26.83 13.78 -43.32
N ALA A 536 -28.10 14.02 -43.63
CA ALA A 536 -28.67 13.70 -44.93
C ALA A 536 -28.19 14.70 -46.00
N ALA A 537 -28.40 14.35 -47.27
CA ALA A 537 -27.97 15.15 -48.41
C ALA A 537 -28.61 16.55 -48.46
N ASP A 538 -29.78 16.71 -47.83
CA ASP A 538 -30.48 17.99 -47.68
C ASP A 538 -29.96 18.86 -46.52
N GLY A 539 -28.93 18.39 -45.81
CA GLY A 539 -28.35 19.06 -44.65
C GLY A 539 -29.09 18.80 -43.33
N SER A 540 -30.22 18.08 -43.35
CA SER A 540 -30.91 17.68 -42.12
C SER A 540 -30.08 16.66 -41.33
N SER A 541 -30.20 16.69 -40.00
CA SER A 541 -29.50 15.76 -39.11
C SER A 541 -30.51 14.80 -38.50
N THR A 542 -30.34 13.50 -38.74
CA THR A 542 -31.19 12.45 -38.20
C THR A 542 -30.42 11.59 -37.20
N LEU A 543 -31.14 11.01 -36.24
CA LEU A 543 -30.56 10.04 -35.32
C LEU A 543 -30.14 8.78 -36.09
N ALA A 544 -28.85 8.46 -36.02
CA ALA A 544 -28.24 7.33 -36.72
C ALA A 544 -28.19 6.05 -35.87
N LYS A 545 -28.45 6.18 -34.57
CA LYS A 545 -28.27 5.14 -33.56
C LYS A 545 -29.56 4.85 -32.82
N SER A 546 -29.54 3.77 -32.04
CA SER A 546 -30.63 3.48 -31.11
C SER A 546 -30.82 4.63 -30.11
N GLN A 547 -32.05 4.82 -29.65
CA GLN A 547 -32.36 5.84 -28.64
C GLN A 547 -31.61 5.60 -27.32
N GLY A 548 -31.33 4.33 -26.99
CA GLY A 548 -30.52 3.96 -25.82
C GLY A 548 -29.07 4.43 -25.91
N GLU A 549 -28.41 4.22 -27.06
CA GLU A 549 -27.05 4.73 -27.27
C GLU A 549 -27.02 6.26 -27.24
N ALA A 550 -27.99 6.92 -27.88
CA ALA A 550 -28.10 8.38 -27.85
C ALA A 550 -28.28 8.93 -26.43
N ARG A 551 -29.07 8.24 -25.59
CA ARG A 551 -29.28 8.59 -24.18
C ARG A 551 -27.99 8.46 -23.38
N ILE A 552 -27.24 7.36 -23.56
CA ILE A 552 -25.96 7.14 -22.87
C ILE A 552 -24.94 8.22 -23.26
N SER A 553 -24.81 8.49 -24.56
CA SER A 553 -23.91 9.55 -25.06
C SER A 553 -24.32 10.94 -24.57
N LEU A 554 -25.63 11.23 -24.47
CA LEU A 554 -26.13 12.49 -23.92
C LEU A 554 -25.83 12.60 -22.42
N GLU A 555 -26.00 11.53 -21.66
CA GLU A 555 -25.68 11.52 -20.23
C GLU A 555 -24.19 11.79 -19.98
N SER A 556 -23.30 11.10 -20.69
CA SER A 556 -21.86 11.34 -20.65
C SER A 556 -21.52 12.80 -20.97
N PHE A 557 -22.13 13.35 -22.03
CA PHE A 557 -21.93 14.73 -22.43
C PHE A 557 -22.35 15.74 -21.34
N LEU A 558 -23.50 15.52 -20.69
CA LEU A 558 -23.98 16.40 -19.62
C LEU A 558 -23.08 16.32 -18.38
N LYS A 559 -22.52 15.14 -18.06
CA LYS A 559 -21.52 14.97 -16.99
C LYS A 559 -20.27 15.79 -17.27
N ASP A 560 -19.77 15.78 -18.50
CA ASP A 560 -18.61 16.56 -18.91
C ASP A 560 -18.83 18.06 -18.75
N LEU A 561 -20.02 18.57 -19.09
CA LEU A 561 -20.38 19.98 -18.88
C LEU A 561 -20.39 20.36 -17.39
N VAL A 562 -20.91 19.49 -16.51
CA VAL A 562 -20.85 19.72 -15.06
C VAL A 562 -19.39 19.77 -14.59
N ARG A 563 -18.53 18.85 -15.08
CA ARG A 563 -17.08 18.84 -14.75
C ARG A 563 -16.37 20.13 -15.18
N ILE A 564 -16.68 20.64 -16.38
CA ILE A 564 -16.15 21.93 -16.87
C ILE A 564 -16.55 23.07 -15.92
N GLY A 565 -17.84 23.12 -15.54
CA GLY A 565 -18.34 24.14 -14.62
C GLY A 565 -17.63 24.09 -13.27
N PHE A 566 -17.47 22.89 -12.70
CA PHE A 566 -16.80 22.69 -11.42
C PHE A 566 -15.33 23.11 -11.49
N SER A 567 -14.64 22.69 -12.56
CA SER A 567 -13.25 23.06 -12.77
C SER A 567 -13.08 24.57 -12.95
N THR A 568 -14.00 25.23 -13.66
CA THR A 568 -13.97 26.68 -13.89
C THR A 568 -14.23 27.47 -12.60
N LEU A 569 -15.08 26.94 -11.72
CA LEU A 569 -15.37 27.50 -10.40
C LEU A 569 -14.29 27.15 -9.36
N GLY A 570 -13.33 26.29 -9.68
CA GLY A 570 -12.30 25.82 -8.75
C GLY A 570 -12.85 24.91 -7.65
N TRP A 571 -14.01 24.26 -7.86
CA TRP A 571 -14.63 23.40 -6.87
C TRP A 571 -13.87 22.06 -6.77
N SER A 572 -13.36 21.76 -5.59
CA SER A 572 -12.73 20.47 -5.29
C SER A 572 -13.80 19.42 -4.96
N ASP A 573 -13.46 18.13 -5.06
CA ASP A 573 -14.38 17.05 -4.61
C ASP A 573 -14.83 17.19 -3.15
N LEU A 574 -14.01 17.83 -2.30
CA LEU A 574 -14.32 18.02 -0.88
C LEU A 574 -15.33 19.16 -0.66
N ASP A 575 -15.23 20.23 -1.45
CA ASP A 575 -16.07 21.42 -1.28
C ASP A 575 -17.31 21.38 -2.19
N ALA A 576 -17.28 20.56 -3.23
CA ALA A 576 -18.36 20.37 -4.19
C ALA A 576 -19.72 20.12 -3.52
N GLU A 577 -19.74 19.31 -2.46
CA GLU A 577 -20.98 19.02 -1.72
C GLU A 577 -21.58 20.27 -1.08
N GLU A 578 -20.77 21.03 -0.35
CA GLU A 578 -21.19 22.28 0.27
C GLU A 578 -21.68 23.27 -0.80
N LYS A 579 -20.88 23.47 -1.86
CA LYS A 579 -21.21 24.42 -2.93
C LYS A 579 -22.47 24.04 -3.70
N VAL A 580 -22.67 22.76 -4.01
CA VAL A 580 -23.91 22.28 -4.64
C VAL A 580 -25.10 22.45 -3.70
N SER A 581 -24.95 22.16 -2.41
CA SER A 581 -26.05 22.34 -1.45
C SER A 581 -26.51 23.80 -1.35
N VAL A 582 -25.58 24.75 -1.49
CA VAL A 582 -25.84 26.19 -1.46
C VAL A 582 -26.46 26.70 -2.76
N HIS A 583 -26.00 26.21 -3.92
CA HIS A 583 -26.38 26.77 -5.21
C HIS A 583 -27.42 25.95 -6.00
N CYS A 584 -27.67 24.70 -5.60
CA CYS A 584 -28.51 23.74 -6.31
C CYS A 584 -29.43 22.97 -5.34
N HIS A 585 -30.31 23.66 -4.63
CA HIS A 585 -31.16 23.04 -3.59
C HIS A 585 -32.05 21.89 -4.08
N ALA A 586 -32.34 21.83 -5.38
CA ALA A 586 -33.13 20.76 -6.00
C ALA A 586 -32.34 19.45 -6.14
N PHE A 587 -31.01 19.50 -6.13
CA PHE A 587 -30.17 18.31 -6.26
C PHE A 587 -30.09 17.56 -4.93
N LYS A 588 -30.54 16.30 -4.93
CA LYS A 588 -30.40 15.40 -3.79
C LYS A 588 -29.34 14.36 -4.12
N ARG A 589 -28.23 14.44 -3.40
CA ARG A 589 -27.13 13.50 -3.51
C ARG A 589 -27.55 12.08 -3.11
N SER A 590 -26.97 11.07 -3.75
CA SER A 590 -26.98 9.71 -3.24
C SER A 590 -26.26 9.65 -1.87
N ARG A 591 -26.81 8.94 -0.88
CA ARG A 591 -26.40 9.08 0.54
C ARG A 591 -24.98 8.58 0.88
N ARG A 592 -24.17 8.09 -0.07
CA ARG A 592 -22.82 7.51 0.19
C ARG A 592 -21.88 7.67 -1.01
N GLY A 593 -20.70 8.28 -0.81
CA GLY A 593 -19.61 8.29 -1.81
C GLY A 593 -18.69 9.52 -1.69
N SER A 594 -17.72 9.65 -2.60
CA SER A 594 -17.07 10.94 -2.89
C SER A 594 -17.91 11.72 -3.91
N TRP A 595 -17.60 12.99 -4.16
CA TRP A 595 -18.26 13.73 -5.24
C TRP A 595 -17.93 13.15 -6.63
N SER A 596 -16.72 12.60 -6.82
CA SER A 596 -16.36 11.91 -8.05
C SER A 596 -17.22 10.67 -8.31
N ALA A 597 -17.51 9.88 -7.27
CA ALA A 597 -18.42 8.74 -7.38
C ALA A 597 -19.86 9.18 -7.69
N GLU A 598 -20.31 10.28 -7.06
CA GLU A 598 -21.60 10.90 -7.39
C GLU A 598 -21.64 11.30 -8.87
N MET A 599 -20.59 11.97 -9.37
CA MET A 599 -20.45 12.39 -10.77
C MET A 599 -20.51 11.23 -11.77
N GLU A 600 -19.91 10.08 -11.44
CA GLU A 600 -19.99 8.86 -12.26
C GLU A 600 -21.41 8.30 -12.30
N SER A 601 -22.11 8.32 -11.17
CA SER A 601 -23.50 7.85 -11.03
C SER A 601 -24.58 8.83 -11.53
N LEU A 602 -24.21 10.06 -11.93
CA LEU A 602 -25.18 11.07 -12.34
C LEU A 602 -26.00 10.60 -13.55
N THR A 603 -27.32 10.51 -13.41
CA THR A 603 -28.16 10.32 -14.60
C THR A 603 -28.23 11.61 -15.41
N ALA A 604 -28.66 11.52 -16.69
CA ALA A 604 -28.94 12.72 -17.49
C ALA A 604 -29.91 13.69 -16.79
N GLY A 605 -30.93 13.17 -16.10
CA GLY A 605 -31.87 13.97 -15.31
C GLY A 605 -31.18 14.67 -14.13
N SER A 606 -30.35 13.94 -13.39
CA SER A 606 -29.58 14.48 -12.26
C SER A 606 -28.60 15.58 -12.71
N ALA A 607 -27.93 15.40 -13.85
CA ALA A 607 -27.06 16.42 -14.43
C ALA A 607 -27.84 17.68 -14.84
N LEU A 608 -29.03 17.54 -15.41
CA LEU A 608 -29.90 18.67 -15.77
C LEU A 608 -30.42 19.47 -14.56
N VAL A 609 -30.44 18.90 -13.37
CA VAL A 609 -30.73 19.65 -12.14
C VAL A 609 -29.54 20.54 -11.74
N LEU A 610 -28.31 20.11 -12.01
CA LEU A 610 -27.09 20.83 -11.65
C LEU A 610 -26.72 21.92 -12.66
N LEU A 611 -26.80 21.61 -13.96
CA LEU A 611 -26.28 22.44 -15.03
C LEU A 611 -26.77 23.90 -15.03
N PRO A 612 -28.07 24.20 -14.83
CA PRO A 612 -28.55 25.59 -14.85
C PRO A 612 -27.84 26.50 -13.85
N SER A 613 -27.60 26.00 -12.63
CA SER A 613 -26.91 26.76 -11.59
C SER A 613 -25.40 26.76 -11.81
N VAL A 614 -24.82 25.59 -12.11
CA VAL A 614 -23.37 25.40 -12.20
C VAL A 614 -22.78 26.16 -13.38
N LEU A 615 -23.38 26.03 -14.57
CA LEU A 615 -22.89 26.73 -15.76
C LEU A 615 -23.17 28.23 -15.70
N ALA A 616 -24.29 28.66 -15.13
CA ALA A 616 -24.57 30.10 -14.95
C ALA A 616 -23.55 30.76 -14.00
N LEU A 617 -23.12 30.04 -12.95
CA LEU A 617 -22.06 30.53 -12.05
C LEU A 617 -20.69 30.53 -12.75
N ALA A 618 -20.37 29.47 -13.48
CA ALA A 618 -19.07 29.33 -14.16
C ALA A 618 -18.92 30.27 -15.36
N PHE A 619 -20.02 30.58 -16.06
CA PHE A 619 -20.06 31.39 -17.27
C PHE A 619 -21.24 32.39 -17.23
N PRO A 620 -21.15 33.46 -16.40
CA PRO A 620 -22.25 34.42 -16.22
C PRO A 620 -22.67 35.15 -17.49
N GLN A 621 -21.78 35.27 -18.47
CA GLN A 621 -22.06 35.85 -19.78
C GLN A 621 -22.91 34.94 -20.70
N SER A 622 -23.08 33.66 -20.34
CA SER A 622 -23.71 32.63 -21.19
C SER A 622 -24.98 32.04 -20.54
N VAL A 623 -25.68 32.83 -19.74
CA VAL A 623 -26.88 32.38 -18.99
C VAL A 623 -28.02 32.01 -19.93
N LEU A 624 -28.23 32.77 -21.01
CA LEU A 624 -29.30 32.49 -21.98
C LEU A 624 -29.02 31.19 -22.75
N GLU A 625 -27.77 30.99 -23.17
CA GLU A 625 -27.30 29.78 -23.83
C GLU A 625 -27.41 28.57 -22.89
N THR A 626 -27.09 28.74 -21.61
CA THR A 626 -27.24 27.70 -20.58
C THR A 626 -28.70 27.28 -20.41
N GLN A 627 -29.63 28.24 -20.36
CA GLN A 627 -31.06 27.97 -20.24
C GLN A 627 -31.58 27.21 -21.47
N GLU A 628 -31.19 27.64 -22.68
CA GLU A 628 -31.61 26.98 -23.92
C GLU A 628 -31.01 25.57 -24.02
N LEU A 629 -29.73 25.39 -23.66
CA LEU A 629 -29.10 24.06 -23.60
C LEU A 629 -29.88 23.12 -22.68
N CYS A 630 -30.18 23.56 -21.45
CA CYS A 630 -30.88 22.72 -20.47
C CYS A 630 -32.31 22.40 -20.92
N LYS A 631 -33.00 23.36 -21.53
CA LYS A 631 -34.35 23.18 -22.08
C LYS A 631 -34.37 22.15 -23.21
N VAL A 632 -33.48 22.28 -24.20
CA VAL A 632 -33.41 21.35 -25.34
C VAL A 632 -32.95 19.96 -24.88
N ALA A 633 -31.97 19.89 -23.98
CA ALA A 633 -31.51 18.63 -23.40
C ALA A 633 -32.60 17.92 -22.58
N ALA A 634 -33.39 18.65 -21.78
CA ALA A 634 -34.51 18.07 -21.04
C ALA A 634 -35.58 17.51 -21.98
N ALA A 635 -35.92 18.22 -23.07
CA ALA A 635 -36.84 17.73 -24.08
C ALA A 635 -36.31 16.47 -24.78
N LEU A 636 -35.01 16.43 -25.09
CA LEU A 636 -34.38 15.26 -25.70
C LEU A 636 -34.36 14.06 -24.73
N VAL A 637 -34.01 14.26 -23.46
CA VAL A 637 -34.07 13.20 -22.43
C VAL A 637 -35.48 12.64 -22.32
N ALA A 638 -36.51 13.49 -22.29
CA ALA A 638 -37.89 13.06 -22.26
C ALA A 638 -38.29 12.25 -23.52
N ALA A 639 -37.76 12.61 -24.69
CA ALA A 639 -38.01 11.89 -25.93
C ALA A 639 -37.27 10.53 -26.01
N LEU A 640 -36.09 10.42 -25.39
CA LEU A 640 -35.26 9.21 -25.42
C LEU A 640 -35.62 8.20 -24.32
N ASN A 641 -36.08 8.65 -23.15
CA ASN A 641 -36.36 7.79 -21.99
C ASN A 641 -37.37 6.65 -22.27
N PRO A 642 -38.49 6.86 -23.00
CA PRO A 642 -39.44 5.79 -23.29
C PRO A 642 -38.80 4.64 -24.07
N GLY A 643 -37.85 4.92 -24.97
CA GLY A 643 -37.14 3.90 -25.75
C GLY A 643 -36.12 3.09 -24.94
N VAL A 644 -35.86 3.46 -23.69
CA VAL A 644 -34.88 2.79 -22.81
C VAL A 644 -35.55 2.05 -21.66
N HIS A 645 -36.68 2.56 -21.15
CA HIS A 645 -37.31 2.05 -19.93
C HIS A 645 -38.66 1.33 -20.16
N ASP A 646 -39.32 1.51 -21.30
CA ASP A 646 -40.65 0.96 -21.54
C ASP A 646 -40.64 -0.11 -22.66
N PRO A 647 -40.74 -1.42 -22.34
CA PRO A 647 -41.01 -2.45 -23.34
C PRO A 647 -42.53 -2.66 -23.57
N PRO A 648 -43.01 -2.94 -24.80
CA PRO A 648 -42.42 -2.71 -26.13
C PRO A 648 -43.08 -1.50 -26.81
N ARG A 649 -42.35 -0.40 -27.02
CA ARG A 649 -42.82 0.73 -27.85
C ARG A 649 -42.51 0.48 -29.34
N PRO A 650 -43.36 0.93 -30.28
CA PRO A 650 -43.02 0.96 -31.70
C PRO A 650 -41.69 1.67 -31.94
N GLN A 651 -40.93 1.23 -32.96
CA GLN A 651 -39.72 1.93 -33.38
C GLN A 651 -40.04 3.40 -33.66
N PRO A 652 -39.13 4.32 -33.30
CA PRO A 652 -39.33 5.73 -33.55
C PRO A 652 -39.53 5.99 -35.04
N THR A 653 -40.47 6.88 -35.35
CA THR A 653 -40.73 7.34 -36.70
C THR A 653 -39.53 8.11 -37.26
N THR A 654 -39.41 8.17 -38.58
CA THR A 654 -38.36 8.96 -39.25
C THR A 654 -38.38 10.43 -38.82
N GLU A 655 -39.58 10.98 -38.56
CA GLU A 655 -39.76 12.34 -38.07
C GLU A 655 -39.24 12.50 -36.63
N GLU A 656 -39.54 11.57 -35.73
CA GLU A 656 -38.99 11.55 -34.36
C GLU A 656 -37.45 11.47 -34.37
N CYS A 657 -36.88 10.61 -35.21
CA CYS A 657 -35.42 10.50 -35.37
C CYS A 657 -34.79 11.80 -35.90
N SER A 658 -35.47 12.49 -36.83
CA SER A 658 -35.03 13.80 -37.35
C SER A 658 -35.07 14.88 -36.27
N LEU A 659 -36.16 14.97 -35.50
CA LEU A 659 -36.29 15.93 -34.39
C LEU A 659 -35.24 15.67 -33.30
N GLN A 660 -34.97 14.41 -32.97
CA GLN A 660 -33.92 14.02 -32.02
C GLN A 660 -32.53 14.40 -32.54
N GLY A 661 -32.24 14.16 -33.82
CA GLY A 661 -30.97 14.56 -34.44
C GLY A 661 -30.77 16.08 -34.43
N GLN A 662 -31.82 16.86 -34.73
CA GLN A 662 -31.78 18.32 -34.66
C GLN A 662 -31.57 18.83 -33.24
N ALA A 663 -32.20 18.20 -32.24
CA ALA A 663 -31.99 18.54 -30.83
C ALA A 663 -30.53 18.33 -30.41
N ILE A 664 -29.89 17.22 -30.82
CA ILE A 664 -28.47 16.98 -30.57
C ILE A 664 -27.60 18.08 -31.18
N VAL A 665 -27.85 18.50 -32.42
CA VAL A 665 -27.12 19.60 -33.07
C VAL A 665 -27.25 20.91 -32.27
N LYS A 666 -28.47 21.24 -31.81
CA LYS A 666 -28.71 22.44 -31.00
C LYS A 666 -27.98 22.38 -29.66
N ILE A 667 -27.98 21.22 -29.00
CA ILE A 667 -27.27 21.02 -27.72
C ILE A 667 -25.76 21.21 -27.90
N LEU A 668 -25.17 20.59 -28.93
CA LEU A 668 -23.74 20.74 -29.24
C LEU A 668 -23.38 22.18 -29.57
N GLY A 669 -24.20 22.88 -30.34
CA GLY A 669 -24.01 24.29 -30.67
C GLY A 669 -24.10 25.21 -29.44
N ALA A 670 -25.09 25.01 -28.59
CA ALA A 670 -25.26 25.78 -27.36
C ALA A 670 -24.10 25.54 -26.38
N ALA A 671 -23.64 24.29 -26.23
CA ALA A 671 -22.49 23.98 -25.40
C ALA A 671 -21.22 24.65 -25.93
N ALA A 672 -20.98 24.61 -27.24
CA ALA A 672 -19.85 25.28 -27.84
C ALA A 672 -19.87 26.81 -27.60
N ALA A 673 -21.04 27.42 -27.57
CA ALA A 673 -21.20 28.84 -27.24
C ALA A 673 -20.89 29.18 -25.76
N ILE A 674 -21.08 28.22 -24.84
CA ILE A 674 -20.82 28.38 -23.40
C ILE A 674 -19.35 28.11 -23.07
N VAL A 675 -18.86 26.93 -23.46
CA VAL A 675 -17.56 26.39 -23.00
C VAL A 675 -16.46 26.43 -24.08
N GLY A 676 -16.78 26.82 -25.31
CA GLY A 676 -15.85 26.76 -26.43
C GLY A 676 -15.68 25.32 -26.93
N GLU A 677 -14.47 24.79 -26.85
CA GLU A 677 -14.22 23.40 -27.27
C GLU A 677 -14.67 22.41 -26.18
N MET A 678 -15.33 21.34 -26.59
CA MET A 678 -15.70 20.26 -25.67
C MET A 678 -14.45 19.48 -25.22
N PRO A 679 -14.44 18.98 -23.98
CA PRO A 679 -13.30 18.24 -23.47
C PRO A 679 -13.06 16.95 -24.25
N TRP A 680 -11.81 16.53 -24.25
CA TRP A 680 -11.34 15.32 -24.91
C TRP A 680 -11.07 14.24 -23.86
N HIS A 681 -11.63 13.06 -24.09
CA HIS A 681 -11.33 11.85 -23.34
C HIS A 681 -10.09 11.21 -23.97
N LEU A 682 -8.91 11.53 -23.43
CA LEU A 682 -7.62 11.04 -23.91
C LEU A 682 -7.30 9.68 -23.28
N ARG A 683 -7.01 8.69 -24.12
CA ARG A 683 -6.42 7.41 -23.73
C ARG A 683 -4.93 7.42 -24.03
N PRO A 684 -4.04 7.65 -23.05
CA PRO A 684 -2.61 7.74 -23.31
C PRO A 684 -2.09 6.40 -23.84
N SER A 685 -1.61 6.40 -25.08
CA SER A 685 -0.88 5.27 -25.66
C SER A 685 0.62 5.31 -25.33
N GLN A 686 1.14 6.51 -25.09
CA GLN A 686 2.53 6.79 -24.79
C GLN A 686 2.61 7.96 -23.83
N VAL A 687 3.50 7.88 -22.83
CA VAL A 687 3.80 9.00 -21.93
C VAL A 687 5.32 9.20 -21.88
N PHE A 688 5.78 10.41 -22.20
CA PHE A 688 7.20 10.77 -22.23
C PHE A 688 7.55 11.70 -21.07
N GLY A 689 8.55 11.35 -20.27
CA GLY A 689 9.10 12.17 -19.18
C GLY A 689 8.52 11.89 -17.80
N SER A 690 9.26 12.23 -16.75
CA SER A 690 8.87 12.08 -15.33
C SER A 690 8.33 13.38 -14.71
N GLY A 691 8.20 14.46 -15.51
CA GLY A 691 7.62 15.75 -15.13
C GLY A 691 8.34 16.96 -15.77
N PRO A 692 7.65 17.86 -16.51
CA PRO A 692 6.32 17.69 -17.13
C PRO A 692 6.33 16.53 -18.14
N ALA A 693 5.23 15.78 -18.22
CA ALA A 693 5.10 14.61 -19.08
C ALA A 693 4.27 14.92 -20.34
N ILE A 694 4.64 14.36 -21.49
CA ILE A 694 3.84 14.47 -22.71
C ILE A 694 3.07 13.17 -22.89
N ALA A 695 1.75 13.21 -22.69
CA ALA A 695 0.86 12.09 -22.98
C ALA A 695 0.39 12.18 -24.44
N THR A 696 0.60 11.12 -25.21
CA THR A 696 0.12 10.99 -26.59
C THR A 696 -0.81 9.81 -26.69
N GLY A 697 -1.96 9.98 -27.32
CA GLY A 697 -2.92 8.88 -27.43
C GLY A 697 -4.17 9.21 -28.20
N HIS A 698 -5.00 8.19 -28.38
CA HIS A 698 -6.30 8.33 -29.00
C HIS A 698 -7.22 9.08 -28.06
N ALA A 699 -7.88 10.10 -28.57
CA ALA A 699 -8.84 10.88 -27.83
C ALA A 699 -10.11 11.09 -28.63
N TRP A 700 -11.22 11.08 -27.94
CA TRP A 700 -12.54 11.39 -28.51
C TRP A 700 -13.18 12.54 -27.74
N SER A 701 -14.06 13.27 -28.40
CA SER A 701 -14.78 14.40 -27.79
C SER A 701 -16.20 14.41 -28.31
N HIS A 702 -17.16 14.75 -27.45
CA HIS A 702 -18.58 14.73 -27.82
C HIS A 702 -18.93 15.66 -29.00
N SER A 703 -18.08 16.66 -29.32
CA SER A 703 -18.26 17.55 -30.47
C SER A 703 -17.71 16.99 -31.79
N HIS A 704 -17.01 15.86 -31.78
CA HIS A 704 -16.38 15.27 -32.95
C HIS A 704 -16.91 13.86 -33.21
N VAL A 705 -17.20 13.55 -34.47
CA VAL A 705 -17.61 12.20 -34.89
C VAL A 705 -16.43 11.24 -34.86
N GLU A 706 -15.24 11.74 -35.21
CA GLU A 706 -14.01 10.96 -35.34
C GLU A 706 -13.11 11.13 -34.13
N GLU A 707 -12.47 10.05 -33.71
CA GLU A 707 -11.36 10.10 -32.76
C GLU A 707 -10.14 10.77 -33.39
N ARG A 708 -9.28 11.34 -32.55
CA ARG A 708 -8.03 11.98 -32.96
C ARG A 708 -6.90 11.55 -32.07
N VAL A 709 -5.70 11.50 -32.62
CA VAL A 709 -4.50 11.39 -31.79
C VAL A 709 -4.15 12.79 -31.31
N ILE A 710 -4.16 12.99 -29.98
CA ILE A 710 -3.76 14.27 -29.38
C ILE A 710 -2.54 14.09 -28.48
N ARG A 711 -1.78 15.17 -28.31
CA ARG A 711 -0.65 15.28 -27.42
C ARG A 711 -0.95 16.31 -26.34
N VAL A 712 -0.83 15.93 -25.08
CA VAL A 712 -1.13 16.77 -23.93
C VAL A 712 0.10 16.89 -23.04
N LEU A 713 0.46 18.12 -22.70
CA LEU A 713 1.49 18.39 -21.70
C LEU A 713 0.87 18.34 -20.30
N LEU A 714 1.23 17.33 -19.53
CA LEU A 714 0.81 17.12 -18.15
C LEU A 714 1.89 17.68 -17.21
N TRP A 715 1.61 18.82 -16.61
CA TRP A 715 2.52 19.52 -15.70
C TRP A 715 2.67 18.83 -14.33
N SER A 716 1.71 17.98 -13.96
CA SER A 716 1.72 17.19 -12.73
C SER A 716 0.83 15.96 -12.91
N GLY A 717 1.36 14.75 -12.70
CA GLY A 717 0.61 13.50 -12.82
C GLY A 717 1.54 12.30 -12.98
N ASP A 718 1.13 11.14 -12.48
CA ASP A 718 1.76 9.87 -12.82
C ASP A 718 1.30 9.48 -14.23
N GLY A 719 2.20 9.11 -15.13
CA GLY A 719 1.90 8.80 -16.54
C GLY A 719 1.06 7.52 -16.75
N SER A 720 0.51 6.95 -15.68
CA SER A 720 -0.11 5.63 -15.62
C SER A 720 -1.64 5.66 -15.67
N VAL A 721 -2.26 6.78 -16.04
CA VAL A 721 -3.72 6.93 -16.05
C VAL A 721 -4.29 6.40 -17.37
N ALA A 722 -5.24 5.45 -17.30
CA ALA A 722 -5.82 4.80 -18.48
C ALA A 722 -6.58 5.77 -19.39
N ASP A 723 -7.45 6.63 -18.82
CA ASP A 723 -8.22 7.64 -19.54
C ASP A 723 -8.16 8.98 -18.78
N VAL A 724 -7.89 10.09 -19.48
CA VAL A 724 -7.76 11.45 -18.93
C VAL A 724 -8.75 12.38 -19.65
N LEU A 725 -9.64 13.02 -18.89
CA LEU A 725 -10.50 14.08 -19.45
C LEU A 725 -9.75 15.41 -19.43
N VAL A 726 -9.38 15.88 -20.63
CA VAL A 726 -8.62 17.12 -20.82
C VAL A 726 -9.47 18.18 -21.49
N TRP A 727 -9.31 19.43 -21.07
CA TRP A 727 -10.05 20.54 -21.63
C TRP A 727 -9.13 21.72 -21.91
N ASN A 728 -9.29 22.32 -23.08
CA ASN A 728 -8.58 23.53 -23.45
C ASN A 728 -9.59 24.56 -23.95
N LYS A 729 -9.72 25.66 -23.22
CA LYS A 729 -10.67 26.73 -23.54
C LYS A 729 -10.28 27.51 -24.81
N THR A 730 -9.00 27.54 -25.18
CA THR A 730 -8.46 28.54 -26.13
C THR A 730 -7.90 27.96 -27.43
N ARG A 731 -7.74 26.64 -27.57
CA ARG A 731 -7.11 26.04 -28.76
C ARG A 731 -7.76 24.74 -29.23
N GLY A 732 -8.32 24.77 -30.44
CA GLY A 732 -8.53 23.58 -31.26
C GLY A 732 -7.21 23.10 -31.83
N ASN A 733 -6.73 21.93 -31.40
CA ASN A 733 -5.47 21.39 -31.92
C ASN A 733 -5.23 19.92 -31.55
N PRO A 734 -4.40 19.19 -32.33
CA PRO A 734 -3.84 17.91 -31.92
C PRO A 734 -2.75 18.04 -30.84
N VAL A 735 -2.33 19.26 -30.45
CA VAL A 735 -1.36 19.51 -29.35
C VAL A 735 -1.92 20.53 -28.36
N MET A 736 -2.15 20.10 -27.12
CA MET A 736 -2.65 20.92 -26.02
C MET A 736 -1.53 21.19 -25.01
N THR A 737 -1.02 22.42 -25.00
CA THR A 737 0.08 22.86 -24.11
C THR A 737 -0.39 23.36 -22.75
N GLU A 738 -1.67 23.74 -22.65
CA GLU A 738 -2.31 24.34 -21.46
C GLU A 738 -3.60 23.57 -21.11
N ALA A 739 -3.56 22.24 -21.19
CA ALA A 739 -4.74 21.43 -20.88
C ALA A 739 -5.08 21.51 -19.39
N ILE A 740 -6.35 21.77 -19.10
CA ILE A 740 -6.95 21.63 -17.78
C ILE A 740 -7.42 20.17 -17.68
N VAL A 741 -6.87 19.43 -16.72
CA VAL A 741 -7.31 18.06 -16.42
C VAL A 741 -8.60 18.15 -15.61
N LEU A 742 -9.75 17.93 -16.27
CA LEU A 742 -11.07 18.00 -15.64
C LEU A 742 -11.37 16.78 -14.77
N ALA A 743 -10.91 15.62 -15.23
CA ALA A 743 -10.97 14.39 -14.47
C ALA A 743 -9.76 13.53 -14.85
N SER A 744 -9.02 13.13 -13.83
CA SER A 744 -8.15 11.97 -13.86
C SER A 744 -8.82 10.96 -12.94
N PRO A 745 -8.92 9.66 -13.27
CA PRO A 745 -9.11 8.59 -12.29
C PRO A 745 -8.20 8.91 -11.11
N ARG A 746 -8.78 9.42 -10.01
CA ARG A 746 -7.98 10.02 -8.96
C ARG A 746 -7.26 8.91 -8.21
N ARG A 747 -5.93 8.98 -8.18
CA ARG A 747 -5.18 8.68 -6.96
C ARG A 747 -5.70 9.57 -5.83
N PRO A 748 -5.88 9.07 -4.60
CA PRO A 748 -6.06 9.94 -3.44
C PRO A 748 -4.77 10.77 -3.21
N ARG A 749 -4.96 12.00 -2.72
CA ARG A 749 -3.88 12.97 -2.47
C ARG A 749 -2.89 12.44 -1.42
N ARG A 750 -1.62 12.86 -1.60
CA ARG A 750 -0.44 12.58 -0.76
C ARG A 750 -0.65 12.87 0.72
#